data_AF-A3JXB9-F1
#
_entry.id   AF-A3JXB9-F1
#
_cell.length_a   1.000
_cell.length_b   1.000
_cell.length_c   1.000
_cell.angle_alpha   90.00
_cell.angle_beta   90.00
_cell.angle_gamma   90.00
#
_symmetry.space_group_name_H-M   'P 1'
#
loop_
_entity.id
_entity.type
_entity.pdbx_description
1 polymer ?
#
loop_
_entity_poly.entity_id
_entity_poly.type
_entity_poly.pdbx_seq_one_letter_code
_entity_poly.pdbx_strand_id
1 'polypeptide(L)'
;MSLAAAFLTALLVLSLVSWKMNDRTAAEFYRFEKAVQKVEVLHAIKEHVEQGAGDLLAFVAGRQDAGDSLGKNLDEMRARIAEATVIFQNDPSAQEELASIGKLVEKFSAHVDKLAEQTQAERQVSVWSGPLLFVAAIRERVNTMQEEASADFGAITQKAYGGIDDARLHLLGANAFVVASAIGLALLFGQLLSAPVRHAAGAARKLESEDYESQIEGLERRDEIGAIAQGLEGLRNKLRDAKEMELQQKTDNNRRVDLFQTLGIAMSRLRGGKLDARIDAEEWRDLGEGYLQLCRDFNDLAGALDTLVSSLHMSAATVQTNAGELSGMSDEMSRRAEIQAATLEQSAAALDALSGGVKSAADKAQVADEKVIEGRRRAEQGGEVMARALQAMSSIAKSSEQISKIITVIDDIAFQTNLLALNAGVEAARAGESGKGFSVVASEVRGLAQRASASAGEIKELVLNSVDQVEDGERLVQETSQTLSHIVESVSEVSGLVSAIARMAREQAGGVQEINVGIAELDKVTQHNAAMVNQTSASSQQLTVEATRLSNLLAQFTGGTEVAAPTSVAAGVPELFGMDFAVETPPHDGASDLTKETDGGFDHTSADPDMSPAENTQGGVLNDRKSLGEYTTETAGDDGVRYGEQNERLLHGSWDGEAVDPRPVEVEEEKLAINAPAASRFTAAKGSTSAPAAPVTWDEF
;
A
#
# COMPACT_ATOMS: atom_id res chain seq x y z
N MET A 1 22.01 -24.93 -78.23
CA MET A 1 22.77 -25.93 -79.02
C MET A 1 23.76 -25.21 -79.96
N SER A 2 24.64 -24.34 -79.44
CA SER A 2 25.21 -23.25 -80.26
C SER A 2 26.65 -22.79 -79.90
N LEU A 3 27.46 -23.64 -79.28
CA LEU A 3 28.89 -23.37 -79.01
C LEU A 3 29.79 -24.52 -79.46
N ALA A 4 29.42 -25.75 -79.09
CA ALA A 4 30.14 -26.95 -79.50
C ALA A 4 30.19 -27.16 -81.02
N ALA A 5 29.11 -26.84 -81.74
CA ALA A 5 29.04 -26.99 -83.19
C ALA A 5 29.98 -26.02 -83.95
N ALA A 6 30.12 -24.78 -83.47
CA ALA A 6 31.01 -23.78 -84.06
C ALA A 6 32.48 -24.10 -83.79
N PHE A 7 32.80 -24.69 -82.64
CA PHE A 7 34.15 -25.10 -82.31
C PHE A 7 34.62 -26.31 -83.14
N LEU A 8 33.72 -27.28 -83.37
CA LEU A 8 34.02 -28.46 -84.20
C LEU A 8 34.25 -28.12 -85.67
N THR A 9 33.48 -27.17 -86.24
CA THR A 9 33.70 -26.74 -87.64
C THR A 9 35.02 -26.02 -87.82
N ALA A 10 35.45 -25.21 -86.85
CA ALA A 10 36.75 -24.54 -86.89
C ALA A 10 37.94 -25.53 -86.89
N LEU A 11 37.88 -26.57 -86.06
CA LEU A 11 38.92 -27.62 -86.02
C LEU A 11 39.01 -28.41 -87.33
N LEU A 12 37.88 -28.69 -87.96
CA LEU A 12 37.81 -29.46 -89.21
C LEU A 12 38.46 -28.71 -90.38
N VAL A 13 38.24 -27.39 -90.47
CA VAL A 13 38.89 -26.53 -91.48
C VAL A 13 40.41 -26.49 -91.30
N LEU A 14 40.88 -26.35 -90.06
CA LEU A 14 42.32 -26.30 -89.76
C LEU A 14 43.03 -27.60 -90.17
N SER A 15 42.41 -28.75 -89.87
CA SER A 15 42.96 -30.06 -90.22
C SER A 15 43.05 -30.27 -91.74
N LEU A 16 42.07 -29.80 -92.50
CA LEU A 16 42.01 -30.00 -93.96
C LEU A 16 43.09 -29.19 -94.70
N VAL A 17 43.36 -27.97 -94.25
CA VAL A 17 44.40 -27.09 -94.80
C VAL A 17 45.80 -27.68 -94.53
N SER A 18 46.04 -28.15 -93.30
CA SER A 18 47.32 -28.77 -92.92
C SER A 18 47.65 -30.02 -93.76
N TRP A 19 46.67 -30.87 -94.02
CA TRP A 19 46.89 -32.10 -94.81
C TRP A 19 47.29 -31.80 -96.26
N LYS A 20 46.58 -30.87 -96.92
CA LYS A 20 46.84 -30.50 -98.33
C LYS A 20 48.22 -29.86 -98.53
N MET A 21 48.73 -29.14 -97.53
CA MET A 21 50.05 -28.51 -97.58
C MET A 21 51.20 -29.52 -97.45
N ASN A 22 51.03 -30.53 -96.59
CA ASN A 22 52.03 -31.57 -96.39
C ASN A 22 52.23 -32.42 -97.65
N ASP A 23 51.15 -32.73 -98.35
CA ASP A 23 51.19 -33.52 -99.59
C ASP A 23 51.94 -32.80 -100.73
N ARG A 24 51.71 -31.50 -100.89
CA ARG A 24 52.40 -30.68 -101.91
C ARG A 24 53.90 -30.53 -101.64
N THR A 25 54.29 -30.37 -100.38
CA THR A 25 55.71 -30.18 -100.02
C THR A 25 56.52 -31.46 -100.19
N ALA A 26 55.94 -32.63 -99.94
CA ALA A 26 56.59 -33.92 -100.18
C ALA A 26 56.93 -34.15 -101.67
N ALA A 27 56.04 -33.74 -102.59
CA ALA A 27 56.23 -33.95 -104.03
C ALA A 27 57.39 -33.13 -104.63
N GLU A 28 57.60 -31.90 -104.16
CA GLU A 28 58.68 -31.03 -104.66
C GLU A 28 60.06 -31.48 -104.14
N PHE A 29 60.13 -32.05 -102.94
CA PHE A 29 61.38 -32.56 -102.36
C PHE A 29 61.96 -33.74 -103.17
N TYR A 30 61.10 -34.63 -103.67
CA TYR A 30 61.50 -35.76 -104.51
C TYR A 30 62.11 -35.33 -105.85
N ARG A 31 61.61 -34.24 -106.45
CA ARG A 31 62.16 -33.70 -107.70
C ARG A 31 63.53 -33.05 -107.50
N PHE A 32 63.70 -32.38 -106.37
CA PHE A 32 64.97 -31.75 -106.00
C PHE A 32 66.10 -32.78 -105.89
N GLU A 33 65.85 -33.91 -105.21
CA GLU A 33 66.84 -34.98 -105.03
C GLU A 33 67.35 -35.55 -106.36
N LYS A 34 66.46 -35.81 -107.33
CA LYS A 34 66.85 -36.31 -108.65
C LYS A 34 67.66 -35.31 -109.48
N ALA A 35 67.36 -34.03 -109.35
CA ALA A 35 68.07 -32.99 -110.08
C ALA A 35 69.52 -32.85 -109.58
N VAL A 36 69.78 -33.05 -108.29
CA VAL A 36 71.15 -33.11 -107.73
C VAL A 36 71.95 -34.26 -108.35
N GLN A 37 71.38 -35.47 -108.37
CA GLN A 37 72.05 -36.67 -108.90
C GLN A 37 72.46 -36.51 -110.38
N LYS A 38 71.63 -35.85 -111.20
CA LYS A 38 71.92 -35.55 -112.60
C LYS A 38 73.16 -34.67 -112.79
N VAL A 39 73.32 -33.63 -111.99
CA VAL A 39 74.46 -32.71 -112.08
C VAL A 39 75.74 -33.38 -111.59
N GLU A 40 75.65 -34.14 -110.50
CA GLU A 40 76.78 -34.79 -109.85
C GLU A 40 77.46 -35.84 -110.76
N VAL A 41 76.68 -36.70 -111.43
CA VAL A 41 77.25 -37.73 -112.31
C VAL A 41 77.95 -37.14 -113.55
N LEU A 42 77.40 -36.05 -114.12
CA LEU A 42 78.03 -35.35 -115.24
C LEU A 42 79.33 -34.66 -114.83
N HIS A 43 79.38 -34.11 -113.61
CA HIS A 43 80.60 -33.55 -113.04
C HIS A 43 81.70 -34.61 -112.93
N ALA A 44 81.36 -35.81 -112.45
CA ALA A 44 82.30 -36.93 -112.34
C ALA A 44 82.83 -37.38 -113.72
N ILE A 45 81.98 -37.46 -114.74
CA ILE A 45 82.42 -37.77 -116.12
C ILE A 45 83.43 -36.72 -116.60
N LYS A 46 83.10 -35.43 -116.41
CA LYS A 46 83.98 -34.33 -116.80
C LYS A 46 85.34 -34.40 -116.11
N GLU A 47 85.36 -34.69 -114.82
CA GLU A 47 86.60 -34.81 -114.04
C GLU A 47 87.53 -35.86 -114.64
N HIS A 48 87.02 -37.05 -114.95
CA HIS A 48 87.83 -38.10 -115.57
C HIS A 48 88.26 -37.78 -117.00
N VAL A 49 87.47 -37.02 -117.76
CA VAL A 49 87.88 -36.52 -119.09
C VAL A 49 89.07 -35.56 -118.97
N GLU A 50 89.06 -34.66 -117.98
CA GLU A 50 90.15 -33.72 -117.74
C GLU A 50 91.41 -34.44 -117.23
N GLN A 51 91.26 -35.38 -116.29
CA GLN A 51 92.37 -36.20 -115.78
C GLN A 51 92.97 -37.07 -116.91
N GLY A 52 92.13 -37.73 -117.70
CA GLY A 52 92.55 -38.52 -118.87
C GLY A 52 93.25 -37.67 -119.94
N ALA A 53 92.86 -36.41 -120.13
CA ALA A 53 93.57 -35.49 -121.01
C ALA A 53 95.01 -35.24 -120.53
N GLY A 54 95.18 -35.04 -119.23
CA GLY A 54 96.50 -34.85 -118.59
C GLY A 54 97.37 -36.10 -118.74
N ASP A 55 96.80 -37.27 -118.47
CA ASP A 55 97.50 -38.56 -118.59
C ASP A 55 97.89 -38.87 -120.04
N LEU A 56 97.06 -38.51 -121.01
CA LEU A 56 97.39 -38.62 -122.44
C LEU A 56 98.63 -37.80 -122.80
N LEU A 57 98.69 -36.54 -122.38
CA LEU A 57 99.83 -35.67 -122.64
C LEU A 57 101.10 -36.21 -121.95
N ALA A 58 100.97 -36.70 -120.71
CA ALA A 58 102.08 -37.30 -119.97
C ALA A 58 102.59 -38.61 -120.63
N PHE A 59 101.67 -39.45 -121.12
CA PHE A 59 102.00 -40.68 -121.84
C PHE A 59 102.76 -40.40 -123.13
N VAL A 60 102.34 -39.38 -123.87
CA VAL A 60 103.00 -38.94 -125.11
C VAL A 60 104.36 -38.29 -124.83
N ALA A 61 104.53 -37.63 -123.68
CA ALA A 61 105.82 -37.10 -123.24
C ALA A 61 106.84 -38.20 -122.87
N GLY A 62 106.42 -39.47 -122.81
CA GLY A 62 107.28 -40.63 -122.56
C GLY A 62 107.28 -41.13 -121.12
N ARG A 63 106.33 -40.68 -120.29
CA ARG A 63 106.21 -41.16 -118.91
C ARG A 63 105.56 -42.55 -118.89
N GLN A 64 106.24 -43.54 -118.31
CA GLN A 64 105.83 -44.95 -118.39
C GLN A 64 104.53 -45.28 -117.61
N ASP A 65 104.28 -44.65 -116.47
CA ASP A 65 103.09 -44.87 -115.61
C ASP A 65 101.82 -44.20 -116.15
N ALA A 66 101.96 -43.17 -116.98
CA ALA A 66 100.84 -42.41 -117.52
C ALA A 66 99.96 -43.21 -118.49
N GLY A 67 100.49 -44.26 -119.13
CA GLY A 67 99.70 -45.14 -120.01
C GLY A 67 98.67 -45.96 -119.23
N ASP A 68 99.10 -46.56 -118.12
CA ASP A 68 98.21 -47.33 -117.23
C ASP A 68 97.18 -46.42 -116.54
N SER A 69 97.58 -45.20 -116.14
CA SER A 69 96.66 -44.20 -115.57
C SER A 69 95.60 -43.74 -116.57
N LEU A 70 96.01 -43.51 -117.82
CA LEU A 70 95.10 -43.18 -118.92
C LEU A 70 94.08 -44.29 -119.18
N GLY A 71 94.52 -45.55 -119.17
CA GLY A 71 93.65 -46.72 -119.29
C GLY A 71 92.61 -46.79 -118.16
N LYS A 72 93.03 -46.57 -116.91
CA LYS A 72 92.10 -46.52 -115.76
C LYS A 72 91.09 -45.39 -115.89
N ASN A 73 91.52 -44.20 -116.29
CA ASN A 73 90.61 -43.06 -116.49
C ASN A 73 89.58 -43.33 -117.61
N LEU A 74 89.96 -44.06 -118.66
CA LEU A 74 89.03 -44.53 -119.70
C LEU A 74 87.99 -45.51 -119.17
N ASP A 75 88.40 -46.47 -118.34
CA ASP A 75 87.47 -47.42 -117.73
C ASP A 75 86.52 -46.74 -116.72
N GLU A 76 87.03 -45.78 -115.93
CA GLU A 76 86.21 -45.02 -115.00
C GLU A 76 85.22 -44.10 -115.74
N MET A 77 85.66 -43.47 -116.85
CA MET A 77 84.75 -42.74 -117.75
C MET A 77 83.61 -43.65 -118.26
N ARG A 78 83.92 -44.87 -118.70
CA ARG A 78 82.90 -45.84 -119.14
C ARG A 78 81.91 -46.16 -118.02
N ALA A 79 82.39 -46.40 -116.81
CA ALA A 79 81.55 -46.68 -115.64
C ALA A 79 80.62 -45.50 -115.30
N ARG A 80 81.13 -44.27 -115.30
CA ARG A 80 80.34 -43.06 -115.01
C ARG A 80 79.33 -42.74 -116.11
N ILE A 81 79.65 -43.00 -117.37
CA ILE A 81 78.69 -42.89 -118.48
C ILE A 81 77.55 -43.90 -118.32
N ALA A 82 77.85 -45.14 -117.89
CA ALA A 82 76.82 -46.14 -117.61
C ALA A 82 75.92 -45.73 -116.42
N GLU A 83 76.50 -45.19 -115.35
CA GLU A 83 75.77 -44.62 -114.22
C GLU A 83 74.86 -43.45 -114.65
N ALA A 84 75.39 -42.51 -115.44
CA ALA A 84 74.62 -41.40 -115.97
C ALA A 84 73.45 -41.89 -116.83
N THR A 85 73.62 -42.96 -117.60
CA THR A 85 72.55 -43.52 -118.44
C THR A 85 71.34 -43.96 -117.61
N VAL A 86 71.55 -44.47 -116.38
CA VAL A 86 70.48 -44.85 -115.45
C VAL A 86 69.84 -43.62 -114.82
N ILE A 87 70.64 -42.64 -114.38
CA ILE A 87 70.14 -41.41 -113.76
C ILE A 87 69.29 -40.60 -114.75
N PHE A 88 69.69 -40.58 -116.02
CA PHE A 88 68.99 -39.92 -117.12
C PHE A 88 67.99 -40.83 -117.86
N GLN A 89 67.55 -41.96 -117.27
CA GLN A 89 66.65 -42.93 -117.93
C GLN A 89 65.33 -42.35 -118.45
N ASN A 90 64.85 -41.25 -117.85
CA ASN A 90 63.60 -40.58 -118.23
C ASN A 90 63.84 -39.36 -119.14
N ASP A 91 65.05 -39.18 -119.65
CA ASP A 91 65.47 -38.04 -120.46
C ASP A 91 66.06 -38.54 -121.79
N PRO A 92 65.22 -38.73 -122.83
CA PRO A 92 65.64 -39.35 -124.09
C PRO A 92 66.77 -38.59 -124.78
N SER A 93 66.76 -37.26 -124.69
CA SER A 93 67.78 -36.39 -125.29
C SER A 93 69.14 -36.59 -124.61
N ALA A 94 69.15 -36.60 -123.28
CA ALA A 94 70.37 -36.86 -122.50
C ALA A 94 70.91 -38.28 -122.73
N GLN A 95 70.04 -39.29 -122.89
CA GLN A 95 70.49 -40.65 -123.22
C GLN A 95 71.16 -40.74 -124.60
N GLU A 96 70.63 -40.04 -125.60
CA GLU A 96 71.24 -40.00 -126.93
C GLU A 96 72.63 -39.34 -126.89
N GLU A 97 72.77 -38.25 -126.12
CA GLU A 97 74.05 -37.59 -125.90
C GLU A 97 75.06 -38.48 -125.15
N LEU A 98 74.66 -39.14 -124.07
CA LEU A 98 75.52 -40.08 -123.33
C LEU A 98 75.99 -41.25 -124.20
N ALA A 99 75.09 -41.79 -125.05
CA ALA A 99 75.46 -42.82 -126.02
C ALA A 99 76.46 -42.31 -127.06
N SER A 100 76.34 -41.04 -127.47
CA SER A 100 77.30 -40.39 -128.37
C SER A 100 78.67 -40.20 -127.71
N ILE A 101 78.69 -39.79 -126.43
CA ILE A 101 79.90 -39.64 -125.63
C ILE A 101 80.59 -41.00 -125.45
N GLY A 102 79.83 -42.04 -125.12
CA GLY A 102 80.36 -43.41 -125.02
C GLY A 102 81.06 -43.87 -126.32
N LYS A 103 80.45 -43.60 -127.48
CA LYS A 103 81.07 -43.90 -128.79
C LYS A 103 82.37 -43.10 -129.02
N LEU A 104 82.44 -41.86 -128.54
CA LEU A 104 83.65 -41.04 -128.64
C LEU A 104 84.75 -41.58 -127.72
N VAL A 105 84.42 -42.02 -126.51
CA VAL A 105 85.37 -42.66 -125.57
C VAL A 105 85.95 -43.93 -126.17
N GLU A 106 85.15 -44.78 -126.84
CA GLU A 106 85.66 -45.97 -127.53
C GLU A 106 86.62 -45.62 -128.67
N LYS A 107 86.27 -44.62 -129.49
CA LYS A 107 87.15 -44.15 -130.57
C LYS A 107 88.44 -43.55 -130.02
N PHE A 108 88.36 -42.84 -128.90
CA PHE A 108 89.49 -42.27 -128.20
C PHE A 108 90.42 -43.38 -127.69
N SER A 109 89.88 -44.38 -126.98
CA SER A 109 90.62 -45.57 -126.52
C SER A 109 91.35 -46.25 -127.67
N ALA A 110 90.69 -46.50 -128.80
CA ALA A 110 91.31 -47.15 -129.95
C ALA A 110 92.46 -46.34 -130.58
N HIS A 111 92.45 -45.00 -130.46
CA HIS A 111 93.60 -44.19 -130.88
C HIS A 111 94.72 -44.16 -129.83
N VAL A 112 94.38 -44.26 -128.55
CA VAL A 112 95.36 -44.40 -127.47
C VAL A 112 96.12 -45.73 -127.61
N ASP A 113 95.44 -46.81 -127.94
CA ASP A 113 96.08 -48.11 -128.19
C ASP A 113 97.07 -48.03 -129.36
N LYS A 114 96.70 -47.35 -130.45
CA LYS A 114 97.62 -47.10 -131.58
C LYS A 114 98.82 -46.24 -131.19
N LEU A 115 98.63 -45.23 -130.33
CA LEU A 115 99.73 -44.43 -129.79
C LEU A 115 100.70 -45.30 -128.99
N ALA A 116 100.22 -46.31 -128.25
CA ALA A 116 101.07 -47.17 -127.45
C ALA A 116 102.07 -47.99 -128.30
N GLU A 117 101.68 -48.36 -129.52
CA GLU A 117 102.53 -49.09 -130.49
C GLU A 117 103.57 -48.21 -131.21
N GLN A 118 103.43 -46.89 -131.14
CA GLN A 118 104.32 -45.94 -131.83
C GLN A 118 105.56 -45.57 -131.01
N THR A 119 106.61 -45.13 -131.70
CA THR A 119 107.80 -44.58 -131.04
C THR A 119 107.49 -43.23 -130.38
N GLN A 120 108.25 -42.83 -129.37
CA GLN A 120 107.98 -41.60 -128.60
C GLN A 120 107.92 -40.33 -129.48
N ALA A 121 108.80 -40.20 -130.47
CA ALA A 121 108.80 -39.07 -131.39
C ALA A 121 107.54 -39.04 -132.28
N GLU A 122 107.05 -40.21 -132.70
CA GLU A 122 105.81 -40.34 -133.50
C GLU A 122 104.56 -40.03 -132.67
N ARG A 123 104.55 -40.41 -131.39
CA ARG A 123 103.45 -40.08 -130.46
C ARG A 123 103.30 -38.58 -130.26
N GLN A 124 104.40 -37.86 -130.09
CA GLN A 124 104.40 -36.40 -129.87
C GLN A 124 103.79 -35.61 -131.02
N VAL A 125 103.86 -36.15 -132.25
CA VAL A 125 103.22 -35.56 -133.42
C VAL A 125 101.77 -36.04 -133.53
N SER A 126 101.53 -37.35 -133.41
CA SER A 126 100.23 -37.98 -133.66
C SER A 126 99.14 -37.58 -132.65
N VAL A 127 99.52 -37.19 -131.43
CA VAL A 127 98.56 -36.76 -130.40
C VAL A 127 97.71 -35.57 -130.83
N TRP A 128 98.30 -34.65 -131.60
CA TRP A 128 97.65 -33.41 -132.08
C TRP A 128 96.67 -33.66 -133.22
N SER A 129 96.85 -34.74 -133.98
CA SER A 129 96.01 -35.07 -135.13
C SER A 129 94.87 -36.04 -134.82
N GLY A 130 94.71 -36.51 -133.58
CA GLY A 130 93.63 -37.45 -133.25
C GLY A 130 93.19 -37.45 -131.78
N PRO A 131 93.94 -38.10 -130.87
CA PRO A 131 93.53 -38.33 -129.47
C PRO A 131 93.04 -37.08 -128.72
N LEU A 132 93.74 -35.94 -128.84
CA LEU A 132 93.31 -34.69 -128.19
C LEU A 132 91.98 -34.14 -128.73
N LEU A 133 91.68 -34.36 -130.01
CA LEU A 133 90.42 -33.91 -130.61
C LEU A 133 89.23 -34.67 -130.03
N PHE A 134 89.39 -35.97 -129.71
CA PHE A 134 88.34 -36.74 -129.06
C PHE A 134 88.11 -36.27 -127.62
N VAL A 135 89.18 -36.00 -126.87
CA VAL A 135 89.07 -35.41 -125.51
C VAL A 135 88.32 -34.07 -125.57
N ALA A 136 88.65 -33.20 -126.52
CA ALA A 136 87.95 -31.93 -126.70
C ALA A 136 86.46 -32.13 -127.03
N ALA A 137 86.14 -33.05 -127.95
CA ALA A 137 84.75 -33.34 -128.33
C ALA A 137 83.94 -33.96 -127.19
N ILE A 138 84.53 -34.86 -126.40
CA ILE A 138 83.89 -35.43 -125.22
C ILE A 138 83.65 -34.34 -124.17
N ARG A 139 84.66 -33.53 -123.88
CA ARG A 139 84.59 -32.41 -122.93
C ARG A 139 83.48 -31.44 -123.29
N GLU A 140 83.38 -31.06 -124.57
CA GLU A 140 82.36 -30.13 -125.06
C GLU A 140 80.96 -30.69 -124.83
N ARG A 141 80.70 -31.96 -125.21
CA ARG A 141 79.39 -32.59 -125.00
C ARG A 141 79.01 -32.72 -123.53
N VAL A 142 79.95 -33.16 -122.69
CA VAL A 142 79.73 -33.27 -121.24
C VAL A 142 79.46 -31.89 -120.63
N ASN A 143 80.16 -30.84 -121.08
CA ASN A 143 79.91 -29.47 -120.63
C ASN A 143 78.50 -29.01 -120.98
N THR A 144 78.05 -29.22 -122.22
CA THR A 144 76.70 -28.85 -122.64
C THR A 144 75.64 -29.56 -121.80
N MET A 145 75.78 -30.86 -121.60
CA MET A 145 74.88 -31.63 -120.73
C MET A 145 74.90 -31.12 -119.28
N GLN A 146 76.08 -30.77 -118.75
CA GLN A 146 76.21 -30.26 -117.39
C GLN A 146 75.53 -28.89 -117.24
N GLU A 147 75.61 -28.02 -118.26
CA GLU A 147 74.99 -26.70 -118.28
C GLU A 147 73.46 -26.81 -118.31
N GLU A 148 72.91 -27.70 -119.15
CA GLU A 148 71.47 -28.00 -119.17
C GLU A 148 70.97 -28.58 -117.84
N ALA A 149 71.68 -29.58 -117.29
CA ALA A 149 71.30 -30.18 -116.00
C ALA A 149 71.37 -29.16 -114.85
N SER A 150 72.33 -28.23 -114.89
CA SER A 150 72.48 -27.18 -113.88
C SER A 150 71.37 -26.12 -113.99
N ALA A 151 70.94 -25.77 -115.20
CA ALA A 151 69.81 -24.87 -115.42
C ALA A 151 68.49 -25.47 -114.91
N ASP A 152 68.27 -26.76 -115.17
CA ASP A 152 67.07 -27.48 -114.72
C ASP A 152 67.04 -27.62 -113.18
N PHE A 153 68.20 -27.89 -112.56
CA PHE A 153 68.36 -27.85 -111.11
C PHE A 153 68.01 -26.47 -110.54
N GLY A 154 68.49 -25.39 -111.15
CA GLY A 154 68.16 -24.02 -110.73
C GLY A 154 66.65 -23.73 -110.76
N ALA A 155 65.95 -24.15 -111.81
CA ALA A 155 64.50 -23.97 -111.95
C ALA A 155 63.68 -24.76 -110.90
N ILE A 156 64.10 -25.99 -110.60
CA ILE A 156 63.46 -26.83 -109.56
C ILE A 156 63.67 -26.21 -108.18
N THR A 157 64.88 -25.74 -107.90
CA THR A 157 65.23 -25.10 -106.61
C THR A 157 64.38 -23.83 -106.38
N GLN A 158 64.19 -23.01 -107.41
CA GLN A 158 63.36 -21.80 -107.31
C GLN A 158 61.88 -22.12 -107.04
N LYS A 159 61.32 -23.17 -107.66
CA LYS A 159 59.93 -23.61 -107.41
C LYS A 159 59.74 -24.15 -105.99
N ALA A 160 60.72 -24.89 -105.47
CA ALA A 160 60.67 -25.43 -104.11
C ALA A 160 60.60 -24.31 -103.04
N TYR A 161 61.38 -23.24 -103.20
CA TYR A 161 61.32 -22.09 -102.27
C TYR A 161 60.00 -21.32 -102.37
N GLY A 162 59.46 -21.10 -103.57
CA GLY A 162 58.16 -20.43 -103.75
C GLY A 162 56.99 -21.18 -103.09
N GLY A 163 57.02 -22.52 -103.09
CA GLY A 163 55.99 -23.33 -102.42
C GLY A 163 55.97 -23.19 -100.89
N ILE A 164 57.12 -22.89 -100.27
CA ILE A 164 57.24 -22.69 -98.81
C ILE A 164 56.60 -21.37 -98.37
N ASP A 165 56.71 -20.31 -99.18
CA ASP A 165 56.11 -19.01 -98.83
C ASP A 165 54.58 -18.98 -99.03
N ASP A 166 54.07 -19.65 -100.07
CA ASP A 166 52.61 -19.80 -100.25
C ASP A 166 51.98 -20.61 -99.10
N ALA A 167 52.70 -21.61 -98.59
CA ALA A 167 52.31 -22.36 -97.40
C ALA A 167 52.14 -21.45 -96.15
N ARG A 168 53.05 -20.52 -95.91
CA ARG A 168 52.98 -19.61 -94.75
C ARG A 168 51.76 -18.68 -94.78
N LEU A 169 51.41 -18.16 -95.96
CA LEU A 169 50.27 -17.25 -96.12
C LEU A 169 48.93 -17.92 -95.78
N HIS A 170 48.75 -19.17 -96.20
CA HIS A 170 47.52 -19.92 -95.94
C HIS A 170 47.32 -20.24 -94.44
N LEU A 171 48.40 -20.52 -93.69
CA LEU A 171 48.33 -20.77 -92.24
C LEU A 171 47.94 -19.51 -91.44
N LEU A 172 48.47 -18.35 -91.82
CA LEU A 172 48.09 -17.07 -91.20
C LEU A 172 46.61 -16.74 -91.42
N GLY A 173 46.09 -16.99 -92.62
CA GLY A 173 44.67 -16.80 -92.95
C GLY A 173 43.73 -17.67 -92.11
N ALA A 174 44.10 -18.94 -91.89
CA ALA A 174 43.28 -19.87 -91.11
C ALA A 174 43.17 -19.45 -89.62
N ASN A 175 44.25 -18.94 -89.03
CA ASN A 175 44.24 -18.47 -87.64
C ASN A 175 43.40 -17.21 -87.43
N ALA A 176 43.42 -16.27 -88.39
CA ALA A 176 42.61 -15.05 -88.30
C ALA A 176 41.10 -15.34 -88.27
N PHE A 177 40.64 -16.37 -89.00
CA PHE A 177 39.24 -16.77 -89.05
C PHE A 177 38.70 -17.29 -87.70
N VAL A 178 39.51 -18.03 -86.94
CA VAL A 178 39.13 -18.58 -85.63
C VAL A 178 38.96 -17.47 -84.59
N VAL A 179 39.81 -16.45 -84.61
CA VAL A 179 39.73 -15.30 -83.68
C VAL A 179 38.48 -14.45 -83.94
N ALA A 180 38.15 -14.18 -85.20
CA ALA A 180 36.98 -13.39 -85.57
C ALA A 180 35.65 -14.05 -85.16
N SER A 181 35.56 -15.38 -85.30
CA SER A 181 34.37 -16.14 -84.92
C SER A 181 34.15 -16.21 -83.40
N ALA A 182 35.23 -16.22 -82.60
CA ALA A 182 35.13 -16.16 -81.14
C ALA A 182 34.60 -14.80 -80.63
N ILE A 183 35.03 -13.68 -81.23
CA ILE A 183 34.59 -12.32 -80.85
C ILE A 183 33.10 -12.12 -81.16
N GLY A 184 32.62 -12.61 -82.31
CA GLY A 184 31.21 -12.52 -82.69
C GLY A 184 30.27 -13.24 -81.72
N LEU A 185 30.70 -14.39 -81.18
CA LEU A 185 29.90 -15.15 -80.22
C LEU A 185 29.80 -14.48 -78.85
N ALA A 186 30.87 -13.79 -78.41
CA ALA A 186 30.90 -13.08 -77.12
C ALA A 186 29.92 -11.90 -77.08
N LEU A 187 29.80 -11.14 -78.19
CA LEU A 187 28.88 -9.99 -78.27
C LEU A 187 27.41 -10.41 -78.25
N LEU A 188 27.07 -11.57 -78.83
CA LEU A 188 25.71 -12.09 -78.88
C LEU A 188 25.23 -12.58 -77.51
N PHE A 189 26.13 -13.15 -76.70
CA PHE A 189 25.84 -13.55 -75.32
C PHE A 189 25.59 -12.36 -74.38
N GLY A 190 26.28 -11.24 -74.61
CA GLY A 190 26.15 -10.02 -73.78
C GLY A 190 24.76 -9.37 -73.83
N GLN A 191 24.02 -9.51 -74.94
CA GLN A 191 22.70 -8.87 -75.07
C GLN A 191 21.54 -9.71 -74.52
N LEU A 192 21.67 -11.03 -74.49
CA LEU A 192 20.60 -11.96 -74.06
C LEU A 192 20.48 -12.15 -72.54
N LEU A 193 21.58 -11.99 -71.79
CA LEU A 193 21.58 -12.15 -70.31
C LEU A 193 21.46 -10.83 -69.53
N SER A 194 21.94 -9.70 -70.05
CA SER A 194 22.11 -8.48 -69.22
C SER A 194 20.85 -7.65 -68.99
N ALA A 195 19.87 -7.66 -69.90
CA ALA A 195 18.66 -6.85 -69.74
C ALA A 195 17.72 -7.35 -68.61
N PRO A 196 17.41 -8.66 -68.49
CA PRO A 196 16.54 -9.17 -67.44
C PRO A 196 17.13 -9.04 -66.02
N VAL A 197 18.45 -9.19 -65.88
CA VAL A 197 19.14 -9.03 -64.59
C VAL A 197 19.10 -7.58 -64.12
N ARG A 198 19.15 -6.60 -65.03
CA ARG A 198 18.96 -5.18 -64.67
C ARG A 198 17.55 -4.87 -64.18
N HIS A 199 16.51 -5.49 -64.74
CA HIS A 199 15.13 -5.29 -64.28
C HIS A 199 14.93 -5.91 -62.88
N ALA A 200 15.46 -7.11 -62.63
CA ALA A 200 15.44 -7.73 -61.30
C ALA A 200 16.22 -6.90 -60.25
N ALA A 201 17.39 -6.34 -60.62
CA ALA A 201 18.14 -5.43 -59.77
C ALA A 201 17.42 -4.09 -59.53
N GLY A 202 16.67 -3.60 -60.52
CA GLY A 202 15.80 -2.43 -60.38
C GLY A 202 14.65 -2.66 -59.41
N ALA A 203 13.99 -3.82 -59.50
CA ALA A 203 12.93 -4.21 -58.55
C ALA A 203 13.46 -4.32 -57.11
N ALA A 204 14.66 -4.89 -56.91
CA ALA A 204 15.31 -4.95 -55.60
C ALA A 204 15.63 -3.55 -55.03
N ARG A 205 16.04 -2.58 -55.85
CA ARG A 205 16.25 -1.19 -55.41
C ARG A 205 14.96 -0.46 -55.07
N LYS A 206 13.86 -0.74 -55.78
CA LYS A 206 12.54 -0.19 -55.45
C LYS A 206 12.03 -0.69 -54.09
N LEU A 207 12.26 -1.97 -53.81
CA LEU A 207 12.01 -2.58 -52.49
C LEU A 207 12.83 -1.92 -51.38
N GLU A 208 14.11 -1.62 -51.62
CA GLU A 208 14.98 -0.90 -50.69
C GLU A 208 14.48 0.54 -50.43
N SER A 209 13.93 1.21 -51.45
CA SER A 209 13.37 2.57 -51.33
C SER A 209 11.94 2.62 -50.78
N GLU A 210 11.45 1.56 -50.13
CA GLU A 210 10.09 1.43 -49.58
C GLU A 210 8.95 1.58 -50.62
N ASP A 211 9.20 1.38 -51.92
CA ASP A 211 8.18 1.37 -52.97
C ASP A 211 7.63 -0.05 -53.16
N TYR A 212 6.62 -0.39 -52.36
CA TYR A 212 5.97 -1.70 -52.35
C TYR A 212 4.74 -1.81 -53.26
N GLU A 213 4.33 -0.71 -53.90
CA GLU A 213 3.14 -0.65 -54.77
C GLU A 213 3.48 -0.95 -56.24
N SER A 214 4.74 -0.78 -56.63
CA SER A 214 5.18 -1.06 -58.00
C SER A 214 5.20 -2.57 -58.34
N GLN A 215 4.71 -2.90 -59.54
CA GLN A 215 4.68 -4.29 -60.03
C GLN A 215 6.09 -4.78 -60.42
N ILE A 216 6.43 -6.02 -60.04
CA ILE A 216 7.68 -6.65 -60.43
C ILE A 216 7.50 -7.31 -61.80
N GLU A 217 8.21 -6.81 -62.80
CA GLU A 217 8.16 -7.33 -64.16
C GLU A 217 8.85 -8.71 -64.30
N GLY A 218 8.36 -9.57 -65.21
CA GLY A 218 9.01 -10.85 -65.54
C GLY A 218 8.53 -12.08 -64.75
N LEU A 219 7.43 -11.97 -64.01
CA LEU A 219 6.83 -13.05 -63.21
C LEU A 219 6.40 -14.28 -64.02
N GLU A 220 6.07 -14.10 -65.30
CA GLU A 220 5.62 -15.19 -66.21
C GLU A 220 6.78 -16.01 -66.81
N ARG A 221 8.03 -15.63 -66.55
CA ARG A 221 9.19 -16.35 -67.05
C ARG A 221 9.39 -17.66 -66.29
N ARG A 222 9.74 -18.72 -67.03
CA ARG A 222 9.98 -20.07 -66.50
C ARG A 222 11.46 -20.41 -66.31
N ASP A 223 12.32 -19.39 -66.29
CA ASP A 223 13.77 -19.51 -66.11
C ASP A 223 14.20 -19.02 -64.72
N GLU A 224 15.51 -19.09 -64.44
CA GLU A 224 16.10 -18.68 -63.16
C GLU A 224 15.85 -17.21 -62.83
N ILE A 225 15.63 -16.36 -63.85
CA ILE A 225 15.28 -14.95 -63.66
C ILE A 225 13.82 -14.81 -63.22
N GLY A 226 12.91 -15.63 -63.76
CA GLY A 226 11.52 -15.72 -63.28
C GLY A 226 11.42 -16.18 -61.82
N ALA A 227 12.28 -17.12 -61.40
CA ALA A 227 12.36 -17.53 -60.00
C ALA A 227 12.82 -16.40 -59.07
N ILE A 228 13.77 -15.57 -59.51
CA ILE A 228 14.20 -14.36 -58.78
C ILE A 228 13.05 -13.34 -58.69
N ALA A 229 12.32 -13.10 -59.78
CA ALA A 229 11.16 -12.20 -59.78
C ALA A 229 10.05 -12.66 -58.82
N GLN A 230 9.74 -13.96 -58.78
CA GLN A 230 8.78 -14.54 -57.81
C GLN A 230 9.27 -14.45 -56.36
N GLY A 231 10.56 -14.66 -56.11
CA GLY A 231 11.17 -14.47 -54.80
C GLY A 231 11.10 -13.02 -54.32
N LEU A 232 11.37 -12.06 -55.21
CA LEU A 232 11.24 -10.63 -54.92
C LEU A 232 9.77 -10.22 -54.70
N GLU A 233 8.81 -10.83 -55.39
CA GLU A 233 7.37 -10.60 -55.20
C GLU A 233 6.90 -11.10 -53.83
N GLY A 234 7.34 -12.30 -53.43
CA GLY A 234 7.09 -12.83 -52.09
C GLY A 234 7.70 -11.96 -50.99
N LEU A 235 8.88 -11.38 -51.24
CA LEU A 235 9.51 -10.42 -50.34
C LEU A 235 8.76 -9.08 -50.30
N ARG A 236 8.32 -8.54 -51.44
CA ARG A 236 7.51 -7.32 -51.53
C ARG A 236 6.25 -7.42 -50.69
N ASN A 237 5.50 -8.50 -50.84
CA ASN A 237 4.25 -8.69 -50.10
C ASN A 237 4.52 -8.75 -48.59
N LYS A 238 5.55 -9.48 -48.15
CA LYS A 238 5.95 -9.50 -46.73
C LYS A 238 6.36 -8.13 -46.19
N LEU A 239 7.08 -7.33 -46.98
CA LEU A 239 7.52 -5.99 -46.58
C LEU A 239 6.36 -4.98 -46.55
N ARG A 240 5.42 -5.06 -47.51
CA ARG A 240 4.18 -4.26 -47.49
C ARG A 240 3.32 -4.59 -46.27
N ASP A 241 3.07 -5.87 -46.05
CA ASP A 241 2.28 -6.34 -44.89
C ASP A 241 2.98 -5.95 -43.58
N ALA A 242 4.33 -6.00 -43.52
CA ALA A 242 5.11 -5.52 -42.38
C ALA A 242 4.98 -4.00 -42.17
N LYS A 243 4.94 -3.19 -43.24
CA LYS A 243 4.76 -1.73 -43.15
C LYS A 243 3.36 -1.34 -42.69
N GLU A 244 2.33 -2.03 -43.17
CA GLU A 244 0.95 -1.86 -42.71
C GLU A 244 0.82 -2.24 -41.24
N MET A 245 1.42 -3.36 -40.82
CA MET A 245 1.49 -3.77 -39.41
C MET A 245 2.27 -2.76 -38.55
N GLU A 246 3.38 -2.20 -39.04
CA GLU A 246 4.14 -1.16 -38.34
C GLU A 246 3.31 0.10 -38.15
N LEU A 247 2.56 0.53 -39.17
CA LEU A 247 1.70 1.71 -39.08
C LEU A 247 0.56 1.50 -38.08
N GLN A 248 -0.08 0.32 -38.11
CA GLN A 248 -1.10 -0.07 -37.13
C GLN A 248 -0.53 -0.17 -35.71
N GLN A 249 0.64 -0.77 -35.54
CA GLN A 249 1.31 -0.82 -34.24
C GLN A 249 1.68 0.57 -33.73
N LYS A 250 2.08 1.48 -34.62
CA LYS A 250 2.40 2.87 -34.25
C LYS A 250 1.15 3.64 -33.82
N THR A 251 0.01 3.47 -34.52
CA THR A 251 -1.26 4.08 -34.10
C THR A 251 -1.73 3.50 -32.76
N ASP A 252 -1.71 2.18 -32.59
CA ASP A 252 -2.10 1.52 -31.35
C ASP A 252 -1.19 1.93 -30.18
N ASN A 253 0.13 2.02 -30.43
CA ASN A 253 1.07 2.43 -29.41
C ASN A 253 0.88 3.91 -29.01
N ASN A 254 0.63 4.81 -29.96
CA ASN A 254 0.29 6.20 -29.65
C ASN A 254 -1.00 6.27 -28.82
N ARG A 255 -2.05 5.52 -29.19
CA ARG A 255 -3.31 5.45 -28.44
C ARG A 255 -3.11 4.91 -27.02
N ARG A 256 -2.24 3.89 -26.84
CA ARG A 256 -1.85 3.39 -25.52
C ARG A 256 -1.14 4.47 -24.70
N VAL A 257 -0.21 5.21 -25.31
CA VAL A 257 0.48 6.33 -24.65
C VAL A 257 -0.52 7.39 -24.19
N ASP A 258 -1.48 7.77 -25.03
CA ASP A 258 -2.53 8.75 -24.69
C ASP A 258 -3.42 8.26 -23.53
N LEU A 259 -3.81 6.99 -23.52
CA LEU A 259 -4.53 6.39 -22.41
C LEU A 259 -3.70 6.42 -21.12
N PHE A 260 -2.42 6.02 -21.16
CA PHE A 260 -1.55 6.06 -19.99
C PHE A 260 -1.32 7.49 -19.49
N GLN A 261 -1.26 8.48 -20.38
CA GLN A 261 -1.20 9.88 -20.00
C GLN A 261 -2.50 10.34 -19.33
N THR A 262 -3.65 9.95 -19.85
CA THR A 262 -4.97 10.23 -19.27
C THR A 262 -5.11 9.58 -17.89
N LEU A 263 -4.72 8.32 -17.76
CA LEU A 263 -4.66 7.61 -16.48
C LEU A 263 -3.69 8.29 -15.51
N GLY A 264 -2.53 8.74 -15.98
CA GLY A 264 -1.56 9.49 -15.18
C GLY A 264 -2.12 10.82 -14.64
N ILE A 265 -2.87 11.55 -15.47
CA ILE A 265 -3.57 12.78 -15.06
C ILE A 265 -4.66 12.45 -14.03
N ALA A 266 -5.48 11.42 -14.29
CA ALA A 266 -6.56 11.01 -13.40
C ALA A 266 -6.01 10.52 -12.05
N MET A 267 -4.95 9.73 -12.03
CA MET A 267 -4.23 9.32 -10.83
C MET A 267 -3.60 10.51 -10.09
N SER A 268 -3.04 11.50 -10.80
CA SER A 268 -2.51 12.71 -10.18
C SER A 268 -3.61 13.56 -9.53
N ARG A 269 -4.81 13.61 -10.13
CA ARG A 269 -5.99 14.25 -9.52
C ARG A 269 -6.46 13.49 -8.29
N LEU A 270 -6.54 12.16 -8.36
CA LEU A 270 -6.91 11.31 -7.23
C LEU A 270 -5.93 11.48 -6.06
N ARG A 271 -4.62 11.47 -6.33
CA ARG A 271 -3.57 11.77 -5.34
C ARG A 271 -3.72 13.16 -4.73
N GLY A 272 -4.17 14.13 -5.52
CA GLY A 272 -4.45 15.49 -5.08
C GLY A 272 -5.79 15.64 -4.34
N GLY A 273 -6.46 14.54 -4.00
CA GLY A 273 -7.73 14.58 -3.27
C GLY A 273 -8.92 14.98 -4.11
N LYS A 274 -8.88 14.77 -5.43
CA LYS A 274 -10.04 14.96 -6.32
C LYS A 274 -10.60 13.60 -6.70
N LEU A 275 -11.55 13.12 -5.92
CA LEU A 275 -12.16 11.80 -6.06
C LEU A 275 -13.26 11.75 -7.14
N ASP A 276 -13.62 12.91 -7.71
CA ASP A 276 -14.59 13.09 -8.80
C ASP A 276 -14.05 12.71 -10.19
N ALA A 277 -12.73 12.52 -10.32
CA ALA A 277 -12.09 12.24 -11.60
C ALA A 277 -12.56 10.88 -12.15
N ARG A 278 -13.06 10.88 -13.39
CA ARG A 278 -13.48 9.69 -14.13
C ARG A 278 -12.80 9.66 -15.50
N ILE A 279 -12.52 8.46 -15.99
CA ILE A 279 -12.03 8.20 -17.35
C ILE A 279 -13.21 7.69 -18.15
N ASP A 280 -13.50 8.31 -19.29
CA ASP A 280 -14.49 7.80 -20.23
C ASP A 280 -13.93 6.56 -20.94
N ALA A 281 -14.46 5.39 -20.60
CA ALA A 281 -14.02 4.14 -21.18
C ALA A 281 -14.42 4.01 -22.65
N GLU A 282 -15.51 4.66 -23.11
CA GLU A 282 -15.95 4.55 -24.50
C GLU A 282 -14.95 5.13 -25.49
N GLU A 283 -14.17 6.13 -25.06
CA GLU A 283 -13.11 6.75 -25.85
C GLU A 283 -12.00 5.78 -26.25
N TRP A 284 -11.82 4.65 -25.53
CA TRP A 284 -10.69 3.72 -25.69
C TRP A 284 -11.09 2.33 -26.22
N ARG A 285 -12.28 2.20 -26.79
CA ARG A 285 -12.85 0.92 -27.26
C ARG A 285 -12.01 0.23 -28.34
N ASP A 286 -11.29 1.00 -29.13
CA ASP A 286 -10.38 0.54 -30.19
C ASP A 286 -9.17 -0.25 -29.67
N LEU A 287 -8.76 -0.05 -28.41
CA LEU A 287 -7.61 -0.74 -27.81
C LEU A 287 -7.94 -2.14 -27.26
N GLY A 288 -9.22 -2.50 -27.18
CA GLY A 288 -9.71 -3.79 -26.71
C GLY A 288 -10.07 -3.85 -25.21
N GLU A 289 -10.65 -4.98 -24.81
CA GLU A 289 -11.34 -5.12 -23.52
C GLU A 289 -10.44 -4.94 -22.29
N GLY A 290 -9.17 -5.31 -22.37
CA GLY A 290 -8.24 -5.18 -21.24
C GLY A 290 -8.01 -3.71 -20.81
N TYR A 291 -7.98 -2.78 -21.75
CA TYR A 291 -7.83 -1.35 -21.46
C TYR A 291 -9.13 -0.70 -20.99
N LEU A 292 -10.27 -1.18 -21.51
CA LEU A 292 -11.59 -0.79 -21.00
C LEU A 292 -11.76 -1.20 -19.53
N GLN A 293 -11.33 -2.42 -19.19
CA GLN A 293 -11.35 -2.90 -17.81
C GLN A 293 -10.48 -2.02 -16.91
N LEU A 294 -9.27 -1.64 -17.35
CA LEU A 294 -8.40 -0.72 -16.59
C LEU A 294 -9.07 0.63 -16.30
N CYS A 295 -9.80 1.20 -17.26
CA CYS A 295 -10.56 2.44 -17.06
C CYS A 295 -11.69 2.26 -16.04
N ARG A 296 -12.42 1.14 -16.12
CA ARG A 296 -13.49 0.80 -15.17
C ARG A 296 -12.94 0.57 -13.77
N ASP A 297 -11.88 -0.22 -13.62
CA ASP A 297 -11.23 -0.50 -12.34
C ASP A 297 -10.74 0.81 -11.67
N PHE A 298 -10.18 1.74 -12.46
CA PHE A 298 -9.83 3.07 -11.95
C PHE A 298 -11.06 3.86 -11.45
N ASN A 299 -12.13 3.89 -12.25
CA ASN A 299 -13.36 4.60 -11.89
C ASN A 299 -14.03 4.00 -10.65
N ASP A 300 -14.06 2.68 -10.54
CA ASP A 300 -14.61 1.93 -9.41
C ASP A 300 -13.81 2.21 -8.14
N LEU A 301 -12.47 2.22 -8.22
CA LEU A 301 -11.61 2.61 -7.11
C LEU A 301 -11.84 4.06 -6.68
N ALA A 302 -11.92 4.99 -7.63
CA ALA A 302 -12.19 6.40 -7.35
C ALA A 302 -13.58 6.58 -6.69
N GLY A 303 -14.60 5.87 -7.15
CA GLY A 303 -15.94 5.88 -6.56
C GLY A 303 -16.01 5.25 -5.17
N ALA A 304 -15.26 4.16 -4.93
CA ALA A 304 -15.15 3.54 -3.61
C ALA A 304 -14.48 4.48 -2.60
N LEU A 305 -13.40 5.17 -3.01
CA LEU A 305 -12.74 6.17 -2.17
C LEU A 305 -13.64 7.37 -1.88
N ASP A 306 -14.37 7.86 -2.88
CA ASP A 306 -15.34 8.96 -2.72
C ASP A 306 -16.43 8.63 -1.70
N THR A 307 -16.98 7.41 -1.80
CA THR A 307 -17.99 6.90 -0.85
C THR A 307 -17.42 6.76 0.56
N LEU A 308 -16.18 6.26 0.70
CA LEU A 308 -15.52 6.10 1.99
C LEU A 308 -15.25 7.45 2.65
N VAL A 309 -14.68 8.41 1.92
CA VAL A 309 -14.38 9.76 2.42
C VAL A 309 -15.66 10.49 2.80
N SER A 310 -16.71 10.39 1.98
CA SER A 310 -18.03 10.97 2.30
C SER A 310 -18.62 10.38 3.58
N SER A 311 -18.53 9.04 3.75
CA SER A 311 -19.01 8.36 4.96
C SER A 311 -18.22 8.76 6.21
N LEU A 312 -16.91 8.93 6.08
CA LEU A 312 -16.05 9.41 7.16
C LEU A 312 -16.35 10.88 7.51
N HIS A 313 -16.66 11.71 6.52
CA HIS A 313 -17.01 13.12 6.74
C HIS A 313 -18.32 13.24 7.51
N MET A 314 -19.34 12.46 7.12
CA MET A 314 -20.61 12.36 7.86
C MET A 314 -20.38 11.87 9.28
N SER A 315 -19.55 10.83 9.47
CA SER A 315 -19.24 10.30 10.80
C SER A 315 -18.53 11.34 11.68
N ALA A 316 -17.57 12.10 11.13
CA ALA A 316 -16.89 13.18 11.84
C ALA A 316 -17.87 14.30 12.23
N ALA A 317 -18.78 14.68 11.34
CA ALA A 317 -19.81 15.67 11.63
C ALA A 317 -20.76 15.20 12.75
N THR A 318 -21.18 13.92 12.73
CA THR A 318 -21.97 13.34 13.83
C THR A 318 -21.22 13.36 15.16
N VAL A 319 -19.93 12.98 15.18
CA VAL A 319 -19.12 13.05 16.41
C VAL A 319 -19.02 14.49 16.92
N GLN A 320 -18.85 15.47 16.03
CA GLN A 320 -18.79 16.88 16.41
C GLN A 320 -20.11 17.37 17.03
N THR A 321 -21.25 17.02 16.44
CA THR A 321 -22.57 17.35 17.00
C THR A 321 -22.77 16.72 18.37
N ASN A 322 -22.53 15.41 18.49
CA ASN A 322 -22.68 14.70 19.76
C ASN A 322 -21.76 15.25 20.85
N ALA A 323 -20.53 15.64 20.50
CA ALA A 323 -19.60 16.26 21.43
C ALA A 323 -20.11 17.64 21.90
N GLY A 324 -20.72 18.42 21.02
CA GLY A 324 -21.39 19.68 21.38
C GLY A 324 -22.57 19.46 22.33
N GLU A 325 -23.40 18.46 22.07
CA GLU A 325 -24.52 18.07 22.94
C GLU A 325 -24.03 17.61 24.32
N LEU A 326 -23.02 16.73 24.39
CA LEU A 326 -22.41 16.31 25.66
C LEU A 326 -21.81 17.48 26.44
N SER A 327 -21.21 18.46 25.76
CA SER A 327 -20.71 19.68 26.40
C SER A 327 -21.86 20.47 27.03
N GLY A 328 -22.97 20.68 26.31
CA GLY A 328 -24.15 21.34 26.85
C GLY A 328 -24.79 20.59 28.02
N MET A 329 -24.87 19.26 27.94
CA MET A 329 -25.33 18.42 29.04
C MET A 329 -24.41 18.50 30.27
N SER A 330 -23.09 18.58 30.04
CA SER A 330 -22.12 18.73 31.12
C SER A 330 -22.28 20.08 31.82
N ASP A 331 -22.47 21.17 31.08
CA ASP A 331 -22.71 22.50 31.65
C ASP A 331 -23.99 22.53 32.52
N GLU A 332 -25.08 21.91 32.03
CA GLU A 332 -26.32 21.81 32.80
C GLU A 332 -26.14 20.94 34.05
N MET A 333 -25.45 19.80 33.94
CA MET A 333 -25.18 18.94 35.09
C MET A 333 -24.26 19.61 36.11
N SER A 334 -23.31 20.46 35.67
CA SER A 334 -22.47 21.28 36.55
C SER A 334 -23.33 22.24 37.36
N ARG A 335 -24.21 22.99 36.69
CA ARG A 335 -25.15 23.91 37.35
C ARG A 335 -26.08 23.19 38.33
N ARG A 336 -26.58 22.01 37.97
CA ARG A 336 -27.40 21.18 38.87
C ARG A 336 -26.61 20.71 40.09
N ALA A 337 -25.35 20.30 39.91
CA ALA A 337 -24.49 19.91 41.02
C ALA A 337 -24.22 21.08 41.98
N GLU A 338 -24.02 22.30 41.47
CA GLU A 338 -23.88 23.52 42.28
C GLU A 338 -25.14 23.83 43.08
N ILE A 339 -26.32 23.79 42.43
CA ILE A 339 -27.62 24.00 43.11
C ILE A 339 -27.85 22.93 44.18
N GLN A 340 -27.49 21.68 43.88
CA GLN A 340 -27.64 20.57 44.80
C GLN A 340 -26.69 20.70 46.00
N ALA A 341 -25.45 21.15 45.78
CA ALA A 341 -24.51 21.44 46.86
C ALA A 341 -25.04 22.56 47.78
N ALA A 342 -25.58 23.65 47.21
CA ALA A 342 -26.18 24.72 48.00
C ALA A 342 -27.40 24.24 48.81
N THR A 343 -28.24 23.39 48.22
CA THR A 343 -29.40 22.79 48.90
C THR A 343 -28.96 21.84 50.03
N LEU A 344 -27.89 21.07 49.80
CA LEU A 344 -27.30 20.18 50.81
C LEU A 344 -26.71 20.97 51.97
N GLU A 345 -26.02 22.08 51.71
CA GLU A 345 -25.47 22.97 52.75
C GLU A 345 -26.59 23.56 53.63
N GLN A 346 -27.67 24.05 53.01
CA GLN A 346 -28.84 24.53 53.75
C GLN A 346 -29.53 23.42 54.56
N SER A 347 -29.64 22.22 53.98
CA SER A 347 -30.23 21.06 54.65
C SER A 347 -29.38 20.60 55.83
N ALA A 348 -28.05 20.58 55.68
CA ALA A 348 -27.12 20.26 56.75
C ALA A 348 -27.23 21.27 57.91
N ALA A 349 -27.29 22.57 57.60
CA ALA A 349 -27.49 23.61 58.62
C ALA A 349 -28.84 23.47 59.34
N ALA A 350 -29.92 23.16 58.62
CA ALA A 350 -31.23 22.92 59.20
C ALA A 350 -31.26 21.66 60.09
N LEU A 351 -30.57 20.58 59.68
CA LEU A 351 -30.44 19.37 60.48
C LEU A 351 -29.57 19.57 61.71
N ASP A 352 -28.51 20.38 61.64
CA ASP A 352 -27.69 20.69 62.81
C ASP A 352 -28.49 21.49 63.84
N ALA A 353 -29.28 22.48 63.39
CA ALA A 353 -30.22 23.20 64.24
C ALA A 353 -31.30 22.27 64.82
N LEU A 354 -31.85 21.35 64.02
CA LEU A 354 -32.83 20.36 64.48
C LEU A 354 -32.23 19.39 65.51
N SER A 355 -31.02 18.90 65.27
CA SER A 355 -30.26 18.03 66.18
C SER A 355 -30.05 18.71 67.53
N GLY A 356 -29.61 19.98 67.51
CA GLY A 356 -29.50 20.82 68.71
C GLY A 356 -30.83 20.99 69.43
N GLY A 357 -31.92 21.24 68.69
CA GLY A 357 -33.27 21.38 69.23
C GLY A 357 -33.79 20.10 69.90
N VAL A 358 -33.64 18.94 69.24
CA VAL A 358 -34.05 17.64 69.77
C VAL A 358 -33.24 17.25 71.00
N LYS A 359 -31.92 17.47 70.99
CA LYS A 359 -31.06 17.25 72.16
C LYS A 359 -31.49 18.12 73.34
N SER A 360 -31.73 19.41 73.10
CA SER A 360 -32.24 20.33 74.11
C SER A 360 -33.60 19.89 74.66
N ALA A 361 -34.50 19.38 73.80
CA ALA A 361 -35.79 18.85 74.22
C ALA A 361 -35.66 17.59 75.08
N ALA A 362 -34.74 16.68 74.74
CA ALA A 362 -34.45 15.49 75.54
C ALA A 362 -33.92 15.86 76.94
N ASP A 363 -32.96 16.79 77.01
CA ASP A 363 -32.39 17.28 78.27
C ASP A 363 -33.46 17.96 79.14
N LYS A 364 -34.29 18.83 78.53
CA LYS A 364 -35.40 19.50 79.24
C LYS A 364 -36.46 18.52 79.73
N ALA A 365 -36.80 17.50 78.94
CA ALA A 365 -37.74 16.47 79.34
C ALA A 365 -37.20 15.65 80.53
N GLN A 366 -35.90 15.34 80.55
CA GLN A 366 -35.28 14.67 81.70
C GLN A 366 -35.33 15.52 82.96
N VAL A 367 -35.00 16.82 82.86
CA VAL A 367 -35.12 17.75 84.01
C VAL A 367 -36.57 17.87 84.48
N ALA A 368 -37.54 17.91 83.55
CA ALA A 368 -38.96 17.94 83.91
C ALA A 368 -39.39 16.66 84.63
N ASP A 369 -38.92 15.48 84.20
CA ASP A 369 -39.21 14.19 84.85
C ASP A 369 -38.75 14.19 86.31
N GLU A 370 -37.52 14.67 86.57
CA GLU A 370 -36.99 14.82 87.93
C GLU A 370 -37.84 15.76 88.80
N LYS A 371 -38.29 16.90 88.24
CA LYS A 371 -39.16 17.85 88.96
C LYS A 371 -40.53 17.27 89.27
N VAL A 372 -41.09 16.49 88.35
CA VAL A 372 -42.39 15.83 88.54
C VAL A 372 -42.30 14.73 89.61
N ILE A 373 -41.21 13.93 89.61
CA ILE A 373 -40.96 12.92 90.65
C ILE A 373 -40.88 13.58 92.04
N GLU A 374 -40.15 14.70 92.16
CA GLU A 374 -40.08 15.46 93.41
C GLU A 374 -41.44 16.06 93.81
N GLY A 375 -42.21 16.57 92.84
CA GLY A 375 -43.58 17.05 93.06
C GLY A 375 -44.51 15.96 93.60
N ARG A 376 -44.44 14.74 93.03
CA ARG A 376 -45.19 13.57 93.50
C ARG A 376 -44.84 13.24 94.95
N ARG A 377 -43.55 13.17 95.26
CA ARG A 377 -43.06 12.89 96.62
C ARG A 377 -43.59 13.91 97.64
N ARG A 378 -43.64 15.20 97.28
CA ARG A 378 -44.20 16.25 98.15
C ARG A 378 -45.71 16.10 98.35
N ALA A 379 -46.45 15.75 97.30
CA ALA A 379 -47.88 15.51 97.39
C ALA A 379 -48.19 14.28 98.25
N GLU A 380 -47.44 13.18 98.11
CA GLU A 380 -47.54 11.99 98.98
C GLU A 380 -47.30 12.36 100.46
N GLN A 381 -46.24 13.13 100.75
CA GLN A 381 -45.96 13.64 102.10
C GLN A 381 -47.08 14.56 102.62
N GLY A 382 -47.67 15.40 101.77
CA GLY A 382 -48.83 16.21 102.11
C GLY A 382 -50.04 15.36 102.50
N GLY A 383 -50.28 14.27 101.77
CA GLY A 383 -51.32 13.27 102.08
C GLY A 383 -51.12 12.62 103.45
N GLU A 384 -49.89 12.21 103.78
CA GLU A 384 -49.57 11.67 105.11
C GLU A 384 -49.80 12.67 106.25
N VAL A 385 -49.49 13.96 106.03
CA VAL A 385 -49.76 15.02 107.01
C VAL A 385 -51.27 15.22 107.21
N MET A 386 -52.05 15.24 106.13
CA MET A 386 -53.51 15.35 106.21
C MET A 386 -54.13 14.14 106.93
N ALA A 387 -53.66 12.92 106.66
CA ALA A 387 -54.12 11.71 107.35
C ALA A 387 -53.89 11.79 108.87
N ARG A 388 -52.73 12.31 109.31
CA ARG A 388 -52.45 12.56 110.74
C ARG A 388 -53.33 13.68 111.31
N ALA A 389 -53.60 14.74 110.56
CA ALA A 389 -54.49 15.82 110.97
C ALA A 389 -55.92 15.33 111.17
N LEU A 390 -56.43 14.49 110.27
CA LEU A 390 -57.76 13.86 110.38
C LEU A 390 -57.86 13.00 111.65
N GLN A 391 -56.83 12.18 111.93
CA GLN A 391 -56.77 11.38 113.16
C GLN A 391 -56.78 12.26 114.43
N ALA A 392 -56.06 13.38 114.41
CA ALA A 392 -56.03 14.32 115.52
C ALA A 392 -57.40 14.99 115.74
N MET A 393 -58.07 15.43 114.67
CA MET A 393 -59.42 16.02 114.74
C MET A 393 -60.46 15.01 115.26
N SER A 394 -60.44 13.78 114.75
CA SER A 394 -61.30 12.70 115.24
C SER A 394 -61.09 12.42 116.74
N SER A 395 -59.83 12.49 117.20
CA SER A 395 -59.51 12.34 118.63
C SER A 395 -60.03 13.51 119.48
N ILE A 396 -59.96 14.74 118.96
CA ILE A 396 -60.51 15.94 119.61
C ILE A 396 -62.04 15.83 119.68
N ALA A 397 -62.72 15.47 118.58
CA ALA A 397 -64.17 15.29 118.54
C ALA A 397 -64.65 14.30 119.61
N LYS A 398 -63.98 13.13 119.69
CA LYS A 398 -64.25 12.12 120.72
C LYS A 398 -64.03 12.65 122.15
N SER A 399 -62.97 13.42 122.36
CA SER A 399 -62.69 14.04 123.67
C SER A 399 -63.77 15.06 124.04
N SER A 400 -64.22 15.89 123.10
CA SER A 400 -65.30 16.86 123.30
C SER A 400 -66.64 16.20 123.62
N GLU A 401 -66.97 15.08 122.97
CA GLU A 401 -68.16 14.28 123.29
C GLU A 401 -68.09 13.71 124.72
N GLN A 402 -66.91 13.23 125.15
CA GLN A 402 -66.70 12.76 126.52
C GLN A 402 -66.85 13.90 127.54
N ILE A 403 -66.31 15.08 127.25
CA ILE A 403 -66.48 16.27 128.09
C ILE A 403 -67.97 16.63 128.19
N SER A 404 -68.72 16.66 127.08
CA SER A 404 -70.16 16.95 127.08
C SER A 404 -70.97 15.99 127.96
N LYS A 405 -70.61 14.70 127.96
CA LYS A 405 -71.19 13.69 128.88
C LYS A 405 -70.89 14.01 130.34
N ILE A 406 -69.65 14.39 130.67
CA ILE A 406 -69.26 14.78 132.03
C ILE A 406 -70.04 16.03 132.48
N ILE A 407 -70.17 17.04 131.62
CA ILE A 407 -70.94 18.26 131.93
C ILE A 407 -72.41 17.94 132.20
N THR A 408 -73.00 17.02 131.44
CA THR A 408 -74.38 16.56 131.70
C THR A 408 -74.50 15.89 133.09
N VAL A 409 -73.53 15.05 133.48
CA VAL A 409 -73.50 14.49 134.84
C VAL A 409 -73.33 15.56 135.91
N ILE A 410 -72.54 16.61 135.66
CA ILE A 410 -72.37 17.73 136.61
C ILE A 410 -73.68 18.50 136.76
N ASP A 411 -74.40 18.76 135.68
CA ASP A 411 -75.73 19.40 135.72
C ASP A 411 -76.75 18.54 136.49
N ASP A 412 -76.74 17.22 136.27
CA ASP A 412 -77.56 16.27 137.04
C ASP A 412 -77.24 16.31 138.54
N ILE A 413 -75.95 16.35 138.91
CA ILE A 413 -75.51 16.48 140.30
C ILE A 413 -75.97 17.82 140.88
N ALA A 414 -75.86 18.91 140.13
CA ALA A 414 -76.33 20.22 140.54
C ALA A 414 -77.86 20.24 140.76
N PHE A 415 -78.63 19.61 139.87
CA PHE A 415 -80.08 19.45 140.01
C PHE A 415 -80.45 18.63 141.23
N GLN A 416 -79.80 17.48 141.46
CA GLN A 416 -79.99 16.65 142.64
C GLN A 416 -79.64 17.40 143.93
N THR A 417 -78.55 18.18 143.94
CA THR A 417 -78.14 19.01 145.08
C THR A 417 -79.16 20.10 145.36
N ASN A 418 -79.71 20.74 144.32
CA ASN A 418 -80.79 21.72 144.44
C ASN A 418 -82.08 21.10 145.04
N LEU A 419 -82.44 19.87 144.65
CA LEU A 419 -83.57 19.13 145.24
C LEU A 419 -83.31 18.72 146.70
N LEU A 420 -82.11 18.24 147.02
CA LEU A 420 -81.73 17.90 148.40
C LEU A 420 -81.75 19.13 149.32
N ALA A 421 -81.21 20.25 148.82
CA ALA A 421 -81.23 21.53 149.53
C ALA A 421 -82.65 22.07 149.72
N LEU A 422 -83.53 21.91 148.72
CA LEU A 422 -84.95 22.24 148.84
C LEU A 422 -85.62 21.39 149.92
N ASN A 423 -85.42 20.07 149.90
CA ASN A 423 -85.96 19.15 150.92
C ASN A 423 -85.46 19.50 152.33
N ALA A 424 -84.16 19.80 152.47
CA ALA A 424 -83.57 20.25 153.73
C ALA A 424 -84.14 21.59 154.20
N GLY A 425 -84.35 22.54 153.28
CA GLY A 425 -84.98 23.83 153.58
C GLY A 425 -86.43 23.69 154.05
N VAL A 426 -87.20 22.77 153.44
CA VAL A 426 -88.58 22.45 153.87
C VAL A 426 -88.59 21.83 155.27
N GLU A 427 -87.71 20.87 155.56
CA GLU A 427 -87.64 20.24 156.89
C GLU A 427 -87.11 21.22 157.96
N ALA A 428 -86.20 22.11 157.59
CA ALA A 428 -85.74 23.20 158.45
C ALA A 428 -86.86 24.21 158.78
N ALA A 429 -87.71 24.55 157.80
CA ALA A 429 -88.90 25.38 158.04
C ALA A 429 -89.93 24.66 158.94
N ARG A 430 -90.06 23.34 158.80
CA ARG A 430 -90.93 22.49 159.62
C ARG A 430 -90.48 22.42 161.09
N ALA A 431 -89.17 22.51 161.34
CA ALA A 431 -88.57 22.52 162.68
C ALA A 431 -88.69 23.87 163.43
N GLY A 432 -89.26 24.91 162.82
CA GLY A 432 -89.52 26.21 163.47
C GLY A 432 -88.27 26.99 163.86
N GLU A 433 -88.24 27.58 165.08
CA GLU A 433 -87.11 28.39 165.58
C GLU A 433 -85.78 27.60 165.61
N SER A 434 -85.82 26.31 165.95
CA SER A 434 -84.63 25.43 166.02
C SER A 434 -84.00 25.15 164.65
N GLY A 435 -84.74 25.35 163.55
CA GLY A 435 -84.30 25.09 162.17
C GLY A 435 -83.72 26.30 161.43
N LYS A 436 -83.73 27.51 162.02
CA LYS A 436 -83.33 28.75 161.33
C LYS A 436 -81.92 28.70 160.72
N GLY A 437 -80.94 28.17 161.46
CA GLY A 437 -79.57 28.03 160.96
C GLY A 437 -79.45 27.05 159.79
N PHE A 438 -80.18 25.92 159.85
CA PHE A 438 -80.24 24.95 158.76
C PHE A 438 -80.94 25.49 157.51
N SER A 439 -81.97 26.32 157.68
CA SER A 439 -82.67 26.97 156.56
C SER A 439 -81.77 27.90 155.75
N VAL A 440 -80.90 28.68 156.43
CA VAL A 440 -79.91 29.55 155.77
C VAL A 440 -78.89 28.73 154.98
N VAL A 441 -78.34 27.67 155.59
CA VAL A 441 -77.40 26.77 154.90
C VAL A 441 -78.07 26.09 153.70
N ALA A 442 -79.31 25.62 153.85
CA ALA A 442 -80.07 25.03 152.75
C ALA A 442 -80.30 26.02 151.59
N SER A 443 -80.60 27.29 151.88
CA SER A 443 -80.73 28.33 150.85
C SER A 443 -79.41 28.62 150.14
N GLU A 444 -78.28 28.66 150.87
CA GLU A 444 -76.96 28.91 150.28
C GLU A 444 -76.50 27.74 149.40
N VAL A 445 -76.69 26.50 149.86
CA VAL A 445 -76.42 25.29 149.08
C VAL A 445 -77.29 25.25 147.82
N ARG A 446 -78.56 25.66 147.93
CA ARG A 446 -79.46 25.78 146.78
C ARG A 446 -78.98 26.83 145.77
N GLY A 447 -78.58 28.01 146.23
CA GLY A 447 -78.01 29.06 145.38
C GLY A 447 -76.69 28.66 144.71
N LEU A 448 -75.85 27.88 145.40
CA LEU A 448 -74.64 27.29 144.83
C LEU A 448 -74.98 26.24 143.75
N ALA A 449 -75.95 25.37 144.01
CA ALA A 449 -76.40 24.36 143.06
C ALA A 449 -77.01 24.98 141.78
N GLN A 450 -77.81 26.05 141.91
CA GLN A 450 -78.34 26.80 140.77
C GLN A 450 -77.23 27.47 139.95
N ARG A 451 -76.23 28.08 140.61
CA ARG A 451 -75.05 28.62 139.91
C ARG A 451 -74.23 27.54 139.20
N ALA A 452 -74.04 26.38 139.84
CA ALA A 452 -73.34 25.25 139.24
C ALA A 452 -74.06 24.72 137.98
N SER A 453 -75.38 24.60 138.03
CA SER A 453 -76.21 24.20 136.86
C SER A 453 -76.14 25.24 135.74
N ALA A 454 -76.22 26.54 136.07
CA ALA A 454 -76.06 27.61 135.07
C ALA A 454 -74.68 27.57 134.38
N SER A 455 -73.59 27.45 135.16
CA SER A 455 -72.24 27.32 134.61
C SER A 455 -72.04 26.02 133.82
N ALA A 456 -72.64 24.91 134.25
CA ALA A 456 -72.63 23.66 133.49
C ALA A 456 -73.35 23.84 132.14
N GLY A 457 -74.48 24.56 132.11
CA GLY A 457 -75.17 24.92 130.88
C GLY A 457 -74.32 25.75 129.91
N GLU A 458 -73.66 26.80 130.40
CA GLU A 458 -72.76 27.64 129.59
C GLU A 458 -71.56 26.84 129.04
N ILE A 459 -70.93 25.98 129.86
CA ILE A 459 -69.84 25.12 129.41
C ILE A 459 -70.36 24.10 128.37
N LYS A 460 -71.56 23.56 128.58
CA LYS A 460 -72.18 22.62 127.62
C LYS A 460 -72.37 23.27 126.26
N GLU A 461 -72.87 24.51 126.21
CA GLU A 461 -73.01 25.27 124.97
C GLU A 461 -71.66 25.51 124.28
N LEU A 462 -70.62 25.93 125.02
CA LEU A 462 -69.27 26.09 124.47
C LEU A 462 -68.68 24.79 123.93
N VAL A 463 -68.91 23.67 124.61
CA VAL A 463 -68.44 22.34 124.17
C VAL A 463 -69.21 21.89 122.93
N LEU A 464 -70.52 22.10 122.85
CA LEU A 464 -71.32 21.79 121.66
C LEU A 464 -70.84 22.61 120.45
N ASN A 465 -70.65 23.92 120.62
CA ASN A 465 -70.08 24.77 119.57
C ASN A 465 -68.67 24.29 119.14
N SER A 466 -67.87 23.78 120.08
CA SER A 466 -66.55 23.22 119.77
C SER A 466 -66.63 21.89 119.01
N VAL A 467 -67.65 21.06 119.28
CA VAL A 467 -67.92 19.83 118.51
C VAL A 467 -68.25 20.19 117.06
N ASP A 468 -69.19 21.12 116.84
CA ASP A 468 -69.58 21.56 115.49
C ASP A 468 -68.37 22.11 114.71
N GLN A 469 -67.52 22.93 115.35
CA GLN A 469 -66.30 23.46 114.73
C GLN A 469 -65.28 22.37 114.37
N VAL A 470 -65.15 21.32 115.19
CA VAL A 470 -64.24 20.21 114.92
C VAL A 470 -64.79 19.31 113.80
N GLU A 471 -66.10 19.06 113.75
CA GLU A 471 -66.74 18.33 112.65
C GLU A 471 -66.56 19.06 111.30
N ASP A 472 -66.75 20.38 111.29
CA ASP A 472 -66.47 21.20 110.10
C ASP A 472 -64.98 21.15 109.73
N GLY A 473 -64.09 21.20 110.71
CA GLY A 473 -62.65 21.04 110.52
C GLY A 473 -62.27 19.67 109.93
N GLU A 474 -62.88 18.60 110.42
CA GLU A 474 -62.69 17.23 109.92
C GLU A 474 -63.12 17.13 108.45
N ARG A 475 -64.28 17.70 108.11
CA ARG A 475 -64.78 17.76 106.72
C ARG A 475 -63.81 18.48 105.78
N LEU A 476 -63.31 19.65 106.18
CA LEU A 476 -62.35 20.43 105.38
C LEU A 476 -61.02 19.69 105.19
N VAL A 477 -60.51 19.02 106.23
CA VAL A 477 -59.29 18.21 106.14
C VAL A 477 -59.51 17.00 105.25
N GLN A 478 -60.67 16.35 105.31
CA GLN A 478 -61.03 15.23 104.43
C GLN A 478 -61.11 15.66 102.97
N GLU A 479 -61.76 16.79 102.67
CA GLU A 479 -61.84 17.37 101.31
C GLU A 479 -60.44 17.75 100.77
N THR A 480 -59.61 18.33 101.64
CA THR A 480 -58.20 18.62 101.32
C THR A 480 -57.41 17.34 101.03
N SER A 481 -57.61 16.29 101.84
CA SER A 481 -56.97 14.99 101.63
C SER A 481 -57.39 14.33 100.32
N GLN A 482 -58.66 14.41 99.93
CA GLN A 482 -59.14 13.91 98.64
C GLN A 482 -58.53 14.68 97.48
N THR A 483 -58.46 16.01 97.59
CA THR A 483 -57.83 16.88 96.58
C THR A 483 -56.34 16.53 96.40
N LEU A 484 -55.62 16.28 97.49
CA LEU A 484 -54.23 15.82 97.45
C LEU A 484 -54.08 14.47 96.75
N SER A 485 -54.99 13.51 96.99
CA SER A 485 -54.97 12.23 96.26
C SER A 485 -55.14 12.42 94.75
N HIS A 486 -56.06 13.29 94.32
CA HIS A 486 -56.22 13.63 92.90
C HIS A 486 -54.99 14.32 92.30
N ILE A 487 -54.29 15.15 93.09
CA ILE A 487 -53.01 15.74 92.67
C ILE A 487 -51.96 14.65 92.48
N VAL A 488 -51.83 13.70 93.40
CA VAL A 488 -50.88 12.58 93.26
C VAL A 488 -51.14 11.77 91.99
N GLU A 489 -52.39 11.46 91.70
CA GLU A 489 -52.80 10.76 90.48
C GLU A 489 -52.43 11.57 89.22
N SER A 490 -52.79 12.86 89.18
CA SER A 490 -52.49 13.75 88.06
C SER A 490 -50.98 13.92 87.83
N VAL A 491 -50.19 14.06 88.90
CA VAL A 491 -48.73 14.18 88.81
C VAL A 491 -48.11 12.86 88.32
N SER A 492 -48.69 11.71 88.69
CA SER A 492 -48.24 10.41 88.18
C SER A 492 -48.51 10.26 86.68
N GLU A 493 -49.66 10.72 86.18
CA GLU A 493 -49.95 10.75 84.74
C GLU A 493 -48.97 11.67 83.99
N VAL A 494 -48.72 12.87 84.52
CA VAL A 494 -47.73 13.81 83.96
C VAL A 494 -46.34 13.19 83.91
N SER A 495 -45.92 12.47 84.96
CA SER A 495 -44.63 11.76 84.97
C SER A 495 -44.55 10.74 83.84
N GLY A 496 -45.61 9.97 83.62
CA GLY A 496 -45.69 9.01 82.51
C GLY A 496 -45.54 9.67 81.13
N LEU A 497 -46.21 10.81 80.92
CA LEU A 497 -46.12 11.58 79.68
C LEU A 497 -44.72 12.15 79.46
N VAL A 498 -44.11 12.74 80.48
CA VAL A 498 -42.75 13.32 80.39
C VAL A 498 -41.71 12.24 80.10
N SER A 499 -41.80 11.08 80.77
CA SER A 499 -40.96 9.92 80.49
C SER A 499 -41.13 9.41 79.04
N ALA A 500 -42.35 9.44 78.49
CA ALA A 500 -42.59 9.09 77.08
C ALA A 500 -41.97 10.12 76.12
N ILE A 501 -42.07 11.41 76.41
CA ILE A 501 -41.43 12.49 75.64
C ILE A 501 -39.91 12.34 75.65
N ALA A 502 -39.30 12.09 76.81
CA ALA A 502 -37.86 11.89 76.94
C ALA A 502 -37.35 10.68 76.13
N ARG A 503 -38.15 9.61 76.04
CA ARG A 503 -37.85 8.45 75.17
C ARG A 503 -37.96 8.82 73.69
N MET A 504 -39.07 9.45 73.26
CA MET A 504 -39.26 9.88 71.88
C MET A 504 -38.17 10.85 71.41
N ALA A 505 -37.76 11.80 72.26
CA ALA A 505 -36.70 12.75 71.94
C ALA A 505 -35.34 12.05 71.74
N ARG A 506 -35.04 11.00 72.52
CA ARG A 506 -33.83 10.17 72.33
C ARG A 506 -33.88 9.37 71.02
N GLU A 507 -35.04 8.80 70.68
CA GLU A 507 -35.23 8.10 69.41
C GLU A 507 -35.09 9.07 68.21
N GLN A 508 -35.68 10.27 68.30
CA GLN A 508 -35.53 11.32 67.30
C GLN A 508 -34.08 11.78 67.16
N ALA A 509 -33.33 11.93 68.26
CA ALA A 509 -31.92 12.29 68.20
C ALA A 509 -31.11 11.23 67.43
N GLY A 510 -31.41 9.95 67.65
CA GLY A 510 -30.84 8.85 66.86
C GLY A 510 -31.20 8.94 65.38
N GLY A 511 -32.47 9.19 65.06
CA GLY A 511 -32.92 9.37 63.67
C GLY A 511 -32.26 10.55 62.96
N VAL A 512 -32.16 11.70 63.62
CA VAL A 512 -31.47 12.89 63.07
C VAL A 512 -29.98 12.61 62.83
N GLN A 513 -29.32 11.86 63.71
CA GLN A 513 -27.93 11.45 63.53
C GLN A 513 -27.76 10.59 62.26
N GLU A 514 -28.70 9.67 62.00
CA GLU A 514 -28.69 8.82 60.80
C GLU A 514 -28.93 9.63 59.52
N ILE A 515 -29.86 10.60 59.55
CA ILE A 515 -30.07 11.54 58.44
C ILE A 515 -28.79 12.36 58.17
N ASN A 516 -28.09 12.81 59.22
CA ASN A 516 -26.81 13.52 59.07
C ASN A 516 -25.75 12.68 58.34
N VAL A 517 -25.67 11.37 58.63
CA VAL A 517 -24.80 10.45 57.89
C VAL A 517 -25.23 10.35 56.42
N GLY A 518 -26.54 10.28 56.16
CA GLY A 518 -27.09 10.29 54.80
C GLY A 518 -26.74 11.56 54.01
N ILE A 519 -26.83 12.74 54.63
CA ILE A 519 -26.42 14.02 54.01
C ILE A 519 -24.93 14.01 53.66
N ALA A 520 -24.07 13.51 54.56
CA ALA A 520 -22.65 13.43 54.29
C ALA A 520 -22.32 12.51 53.10
N GLU A 521 -23.12 11.46 52.89
CA GLU A 521 -22.97 10.59 51.71
C GLU A 521 -23.50 11.25 50.43
N LEU A 522 -24.63 11.98 50.51
CA LEU A 522 -25.12 12.78 49.39
C LEU A 522 -24.11 13.85 48.95
N ASP A 523 -23.43 14.52 49.89
CA ASP A 523 -22.37 15.48 49.58
C ASP A 523 -21.22 14.83 48.80
N LYS A 524 -20.75 13.64 49.21
CA LYS A 524 -19.73 12.91 48.44
C LYS A 524 -20.19 12.58 47.02
N VAL A 525 -21.44 12.14 46.85
CA VAL A 525 -21.99 11.83 45.52
C VAL A 525 -22.10 13.10 44.69
N THR A 526 -22.53 14.23 45.27
CA THR A 526 -22.58 15.52 44.59
C THR A 526 -21.18 15.99 44.15
N GLN A 527 -20.17 15.85 44.99
CA GLN A 527 -18.78 16.16 44.63
C GLN A 527 -18.24 15.21 43.53
N HIS A 528 -18.56 13.92 43.62
CA HIS A 528 -18.19 12.95 42.58
C HIS A 528 -18.86 13.30 41.23
N ASN A 529 -20.14 13.67 41.25
CA ASN A 529 -20.86 14.13 40.06
C ASN A 529 -20.20 15.37 39.46
N ALA A 530 -19.82 16.36 40.28
CA ALA A 530 -19.09 17.53 39.80
C ALA A 530 -17.74 17.17 39.14
N ALA A 531 -17.00 16.23 39.71
CA ALA A 531 -15.76 15.73 39.11
C ALA A 531 -16.00 14.99 37.77
N MET A 532 -17.03 14.14 37.73
CA MET A 532 -17.44 13.42 36.52
C MET A 532 -17.88 14.36 35.40
N VAL A 533 -18.60 15.44 35.75
CA VAL A 533 -19.00 16.49 34.81
C VAL A 533 -17.78 17.21 34.22
N ASN A 534 -16.81 17.60 35.04
CA ASN A 534 -15.58 18.21 34.56
C ASN A 534 -14.81 17.27 33.60
N GLN A 535 -14.74 15.98 33.92
CA GLN A 535 -14.10 15.00 33.04
C GLN A 535 -14.88 14.81 31.73
N THR A 536 -16.21 14.80 31.78
CA THR A 536 -17.07 14.64 30.59
C THR A 536 -16.98 15.87 29.69
N SER A 537 -16.98 17.08 30.27
CA SER A 537 -16.77 18.33 29.54
C SER A 537 -15.41 18.35 28.83
N ALA A 538 -14.33 17.99 29.53
CA ALA A 538 -12.99 17.89 28.94
C ALA A 538 -12.92 16.85 27.80
N SER A 539 -13.54 15.68 27.98
CA SER A 539 -13.59 14.63 26.95
C SER A 539 -14.39 15.09 25.72
N SER A 540 -15.47 15.84 25.93
CA SER A 540 -16.31 16.39 24.86
C SER A 540 -15.55 17.46 24.05
N GLN A 541 -14.78 18.31 24.72
CA GLN A 541 -13.88 19.25 24.04
C GLN A 541 -12.81 18.52 23.21
N GLN A 542 -12.21 17.45 23.74
CA GLN A 542 -11.26 16.64 22.99
C GLN A 542 -11.90 15.98 21.75
N LEU A 543 -13.11 15.41 21.89
CA LEU A 543 -13.85 14.86 20.75
C LEU A 543 -14.15 15.92 19.69
N THR A 544 -14.51 17.14 20.11
CA THR A 544 -14.75 18.27 19.20
C THR A 544 -13.48 18.63 18.42
N VAL A 545 -12.33 18.69 19.09
CA VAL A 545 -11.03 18.96 18.46
C VAL A 545 -10.67 17.86 17.45
N GLU A 546 -10.81 16.58 17.82
CA GLU A 546 -10.49 15.46 16.93
C GLU A 546 -11.46 15.35 15.75
N ALA A 547 -12.75 15.58 15.94
CA ALA A 547 -13.72 15.61 14.85
C ALA A 547 -13.42 16.75 13.88
N THR A 548 -13.06 17.93 14.38
CA THR A 548 -12.63 19.07 13.55
C THR A 548 -11.34 18.74 12.78
N ARG A 549 -10.36 18.10 13.43
CA ARG A 549 -9.12 17.66 12.79
C ARG A 549 -9.39 16.65 11.67
N LEU A 550 -10.24 15.66 11.91
CA LEU A 550 -10.66 14.67 10.91
C LEU A 550 -11.39 15.34 9.74
N SER A 551 -12.33 16.25 10.01
CA SER A 551 -13.04 17.01 8.99
C SER A 551 -12.07 17.80 8.09
N ASN A 552 -11.07 18.48 8.68
CA ASN A 552 -10.05 19.21 7.94
C ASN A 552 -9.14 18.31 7.08
N LEU A 553 -8.81 17.11 7.57
CA LEU A 553 -8.04 16.13 6.79
C LEU A 553 -8.86 15.59 5.61
N LEU A 554 -10.14 15.30 5.83
CA LEU A 554 -11.05 14.80 4.80
C LEU A 554 -11.41 15.87 3.77
N ALA A 555 -11.45 17.15 4.14
CA ALA A 555 -11.68 18.27 3.23
C ALA A 555 -10.60 18.39 2.14
N GLN A 556 -9.39 17.85 2.38
CA GLN A 556 -8.34 17.77 1.36
C GLN A 556 -8.71 16.81 0.22
N PHE A 557 -9.62 15.86 0.47
CA PHE A 557 -10.08 14.83 -0.45
C PHE A 557 -11.41 15.15 -1.16
N THR A 558 -12.06 16.26 -0.83
CA THR A 558 -13.36 16.64 -1.43
C THR A 558 -13.29 17.85 -2.36
N GLY A 559 -12.09 18.43 -2.55
CA GLY A 559 -11.83 19.42 -3.60
C GLY A 559 -12.91 20.49 -3.76
N GLY A 560 -13.37 21.11 -2.67
CA GLY A 560 -14.25 22.27 -2.72
C GLY A 560 -15.68 22.02 -3.19
N THR A 561 -16.20 20.80 -3.07
CA THR A 561 -17.65 20.60 -3.15
C THR A 561 -18.22 20.89 -1.76
N GLU A 562 -18.88 22.04 -1.63
CA GLU A 562 -19.63 22.45 -0.45
C GLU A 562 -20.66 21.38 -0.13
N VAL A 563 -20.32 20.46 0.78
CA VAL A 563 -21.23 19.44 1.28
C VAL A 563 -22.30 20.19 2.05
N ALA A 564 -23.50 20.25 1.47
CA ALA A 564 -24.66 20.87 2.09
C ALA A 564 -24.80 20.36 3.53
N ALA A 565 -24.83 21.32 4.47
CA ALA A 565 -24.93 21.05 5.90
C ALA A 565 -26.06 20.03 6.14
N PRO A 566 -25.82 18.97 6.94
CA PRO A 566 -26.87 18.02 7.27
C PRO A 566 -28.01 18.80 7.92
N THR A 567 -29.22 18.66 7.34
CA THR A 567 -30.44 19.15 7.95
C THR A 567 -30.49 18.60 9.36
N SER A 568 -30.42 19.49 10.36
CA SER A 568 -30.63 19.19 11.76
C SER A 568 -31.91 18.37 11.91
N VAL A 569 -31.77 17.06 11.99
CA VAL A 569 -32.84 16.21 12.52
C VAL A 569 -32.81 16.52 14.01
N ALA A 570 -33.76 17.34 14.45
CA ALA A 570 -34.09 17.45 15.85
C ALA A 570 -34.61 16.08 16.31
N ALA A 571 -33.67 15.17 16.58
CA ALA A 571 -33.94 13.95 17.31
C ALA A 571 -34.08 14.41 18.76
N GLY A 572 -35.33 14.43 19.25
CA GLY A 572 -35.61 14.71 20.64
C GLY A 572 -34.73 13.83 21.52
N VAL A 573 -33.94 14.47 22.37
CA VAL A 573 -33.25 13.83 23.47
C VAL A 573 -34.32 13.07 24.26
N PRO A 574 -34.27 11.73 24.34
CA PRO A 574 -35.07 11.02 25.32
C PRO A 574 -34.53 11.45 26.68
N GLU A 575 -35.43 11.87 27.58
CA GLU A 575 -35.12 12.09 29.00
C GLU A 575 -34.46 10.83 29.60
N LEU A 576 -33.15 10.76 29.50
CA LEU A 576 -32.32 9.87 30.30
C LEU A 576 -32.19 10.57 31.66
N PHE A 577 -32.75 9.94 32.68
CA PHE A 577 -33.02 10.44 34.03
C PHE A 577 -34.39 11.12 34.22
N GLY A 578 -35.43 10.29 34.17
CA GLY A 578 -36.72 10.57 34.80
C GLY A 578 -36.58 10.74 36.31
N MET A 579 -36.21 11.93 36.74
CA MET A 579 -36.54 12.48 38.05
C MET A 579 -36.96 13.92 37.83
N ASP A 580 -38.25 14.07 37.52
CA ASP A 580 -38.93 15.34 37.50
C ASP A 580 -39.05 15.81 38.97
N PHE A 581 -38.06 16.56 39.45
CA PHE A 581 -38.22 17.36 40.67
C PHE A 581 -38.85 18.69 40.25
N ALA A 582 -40.12 18.62 39.88
CA ALA A 582 -41.00 19.77 39.98
C ALA A 582 -41.05 20.14 41.47
N VAL A 583 -40.26 21.15 41.85
CA VAL A 583 -40.48 21.85 43.12
C VAL A 583 -41.77 22.62 42.97
N GLU A 584 -42.90 21.96 43.24
CA GLU A 584 -44.11 22.66 43.63
C GLU A 584 -43.79 23.36 44.94
N THR A 585 -43.54 24.66 44.87
CA THR A 585 -43.67 25.55 46.03
C THR A 585 -45.12 25.46 46.49
N PRO A 586 -45.41 24.96 47.71
CA PRO A 586 -46.78 24.98 48.21
C PRO A 586 -47.20 26.45 48.42
N PRO A 587 -48.47 26.80 48.17
CA PRO A 587 -48.96 28.14 48.41
C PRO A 587 -48.88 28.44 49.91
N HIS A 588 -48.16 29.50 50.25
CA HIS A 588 -48.20 30.13 51.56
C HIS A 588 -49.55 30.86 51.67
N ASP A 589 -50.59 30.16 52.12
CA ASP A 589 -51.84 30.77 52.56
C ASP A 589 -52.41 29.95 53.73
N GLY A 590 -52.35 30.53 54.94
CA GLY A 590 -53.02 29.97 56.12
C GLY A 590 -52.21 29.95 57.41
N ALA A 591 -51.85 31.12 57.95
CA ALA A 591 -51.79 31.31 59.40
C ALA A 591 -52.08 32.78 59.73
N SER A 592 -53.37 33.02 59.92
CA SER A 592 -53.92 34.19 60.58
C SER A 592 -53.33 34.36 61.99
N ASP A 593 -52.85 35.56 62.26
CA ASP A 593 -53.30 36.39 63.38
C ASP A 593 -53.58 35.66 64.71
N LEU A 594 -52.52 35.44 65.50
CA LEU A 594 -52.58 35.37 66.96
C LEU A 594 -51.25 35.88 67.52
N THR A 595 -51.19 37.17 67.85
CA THR A 595 -50.64 37.74 69.11
C THR A 595 -50.38 39.25 68.95
N LYS A 596 -51.42 40.04 69.19
CA LYS A 596 -51.30 41.35 69.83
C LYS A 596 -52.04 41.30 71.17
N GLU A 597 -51.47 42.01 72.14
CA GLU A 597 -51.87 42.17 73.55
C GLU A 597 -51.45 40.97 74.43
N THR A 598 -50.46 41.14 75.31
CA THR A 598 -50.51 42.08 76.43
C THR A 598 -49.14 42.61 76.85
N ASP A 599 -49.21 43.87 77.25
CA ASP A 599 -48.23 44.75 77.88
C ASP A 599 -47.72 44.19 79.22
N GLY A 600 -46.49 44.56 79.60
CA GLY A 600 -45.86 44.11 80.83
C GLY A 600 -44.38 44.46 80.91
N GLY A 601 -44.08 45.77 80.94
CA GLY A 601 -42.73 46.26 81.16
C GLY A 601 -42.15 45.81 82.50
N PHE A 602 -40.85 45.49 82.49
CA PHE A 602 -39.98 45.65 83.65
C PHE A 602 -38.63 46.20 83.18
N ASP A 603 -38.42 47.45 83.59
CA ASP A 603 -37.19 48.22 83.59
C ASP A 603 -36.16 47.57 84.52
N HIS A 604 -34.93 47.38 84.05
CA HIS A 604 -33.75 47.41 84.91
C HIS A 604 -32.58 48.08 84.18
N THR A 605 -32.40 49.33 84.57
CA THR A 605 -31.21 50.17 84.46
C THR A 605 -30.12 49.74 85.46
N SER A 606 -28.86 49.71 85.00
CA SER A 606 -27.60 50.04 85.71
C SER A 606 -26.45 49.83 84.70
N ALA A 607 -25.74 50.86 84.22
CA ALA A 607 -24.68 51.64 84.88
C ALA A 607 -23.62 50.71 85.51
N ASP A 608 -22.37 50.64 85.03
CA ASP A 608 -21.37 51.71 85.05
C ASP A 608 -20.13 51.40 84.14
N PRO A 609 -19.11 52.29 83.99
CA PRO A 609 -18.39 52.56 82.74
C PRO A 609 -16.84 52.46 82.85
N ASP A 610 -16.14 52.99 81.83
CA ASP A 610 -14.71 53.39 81.74
C ASP A 610 -13.67 52.25 81.60
N MET A 611 -12.67 52.28 80.69
CA MET A 611 -11.94 53.43 80.17
C MET A 611 -11.63 53.39 78.66
N SER A 612 -11.52 54.62 78.16
CA SER A 612 -11.27 55.11 76.81
C SER A 612 -9.75 55.16 76.46
N PRO A 613 -9.26 56.00 75.52
CA PRO A 613 -9.17 55.67 74.09
C PRO A 613 -7.82 56.09 73.44
N ALA A 614 -7.67 55.81 72.14
CA ALA A 614 -7.16 56.76 71.14
C ALA A 614 -7.47 56.16 69.75
N GLU A 615 -8.45 56.65 68.98
CA GLU A 615 -8.35 57.86 68.11
C GLU A 615 -7.06 57.88 67.27
N ASN A 616 -7.06 58.05 65.95
CA ASN A 616 -8.06 58.67 65.10
C ASN A 616 -7.74 58.36 63.61
N THR A 617 -8.81 58.22 62.80
CA THR A 617 -9.05 58.77 61.43
C THR A 617 -7.91 58.79 60.40
N GLN A 618 -8.12 58.69 59.08
CA GLN A 618 -9.24 58.74 58.14
C GLN A 618 -8.55 58.35 56.81
N GLY A 619 -9.12 57.56 55.89
CA GLY A 619 -10.27 57.93 55.07
C GLY A 619 -9.82 58.23 53.63
N GLY A 620 -10.51 57.66 52.65
CA GLY A 620 -10.41 58.03 51.21
C GLY A 620 -9.88 56.90 50.32
N VAL A 621 -10.68 55.96 49.80
CA VAL A 621 -11.68 56.07 48.71
C VAL A 621 -11.06 56.14 47.30
N LEU A 622 -11.32 55.07 46.53
CA LEU A 622 -11.57 54.94 45.07
C LEU A 622 -10.69 55.75 44.09
N ASN A 623 -10.10 55.09 43.08
CA ASN A 623 -10.80 54.73 41.84
C ASN A 623 -9.83 54.31 40.71
N ASP A 624 -10.28 53.30 39.95
CA ASP A 624 -10.20 53.10 38.49
C ASP A 624 -8.91 53.26 37.65
N ARG A 625 -8.71 52.17 36.88
CA ARG A 625 -8.51 52.10 35.42
C ARG A 625 -7.16 52.46 34.76
N LYS A 626 -6.73 51.42 34.02
CA LYS A 626 -6.28 51.38 32.62
C LYS A 626 -4.83 51.75 32.25
N SER A 627 -4.32 50.84 31.42
CA SER A 627 -3.42 50.95 30.24
C SER A 627 -1.97 50.55 30.50
N LEU A 628 -1.50 49.39 30.02
CA LEU A 628 -1.12 49.03 28.62
C LEU A 628 -0.07 49.97 27.99
N GLY A 629 1.03 49.36 27.53
CA GLY A 629 2.08 49.94 26.67
C GLY A 629 3.44 49.94 27.38
N GLU A 630 4.29 48.93 27.20
CA GLU A 630 5.30 48.82 26.11
C GLU A 630 6.13 50.09 25.90
N TYR A 631 7.45 50.00 26.10
CA TYR A 631 8.47 50.10 25.04
C TYR A 631 9.89 50.03 25.63
N THR A 632 10.65 49.02 25.17
CA THR A 632 12.07 49.04 24.71
C THR A 632 13.13 49.83 25.50
N THR A 633 14.30 49.31 25.82
CA THR A 633 15.48 49.02 24.94
C THR A 633 16.58 48.60 25.92
N GLU A 634 17.55 47.72 25.64
CA GLU A 634 18.76 47.97 24.83
C GLU A 634 19.56 46.63 24.91
N THR A 635 19.73 45.86 23.82
CA THR A 635 20.95 45.77 22.96
C THR A 635 22.27 45.67 23.74
N ALA A 636 23.25 44.83 23.42
CA ALA A 636 23.66 44.06 22.25
C ALA A 636 24.57 42.92 22.78
N GLY A 637 24.90 41.82 22.10
CA GLY A 637 25.09 41.54 20.68
C GLY A 637 26.31 40.62 20.56
N ASP A 638 26.46 40.03 19.37
CA ASP A 638 27.62 39.27 18.87
C ASP A 638 27.67 37.76 19.23
N ASP A 639 27.88 36.81 18.32
CA ASP A 639 27.62 36.64 16.88
C ASP A 639 28.06 35.19 16.57
N GLY A 640 27.62 34.61 15.44
CA GLY A 640 28.45 33.60 14.75
C GLY A 640 27.92 32.16 14.64
N VAL A 641 26.92 31.99 13.78
CA VAL A 641 26.71 30.91 12.78
C VAL A 641 27.81 29.83 12.63
N ARG A 642 27.44 28.53 12.68
CA ARG A 642 27.72 27.53 11.61
C ARG A 642 27.16 26.12 11.86
N TYR A 643 26.59 25.56 10.79
CA TYR A 643 26.30 24.15 10.54
C TYR A 643 27.59 23.33 10.29
N GLY A 644 27.58 22.04 10.65
CA GLY A 644 28.27 20.99 9.90
C GLY A 644 29.28 20.11 10.65
N GLU A 645 28.94 18.82 10.75
CA GLU A 645 29.79 17.62 10.68
C GLU A 645 30.78 17.21 11.81
N GLN A 646 30.67 15.90 12.10
CA GLN A 646 31.73 14.91 12.35
C GLN A 646 32.25 14.58 13.77
N ASN A 647 32.39 13.25 13.93
CA ASN A 647 33.18 12.42 14.85
C ASN A 647 32.63 12.20 16.26
N GLU A 648 32.15 10.98 16.56
CA GLU A 648 32.90 9.74 16.83
C GLU A 648 33.76 9.75 18.11
N ARG A 649 33.32 8.84 19.02
CA ARG A 649 34.08 8.00 19.96
C ARG A 649 34.61 8.63 21.26
N LEU A 650 34.20 8.02 22.37
CA LEU A 650 35.02 7.31 23.40
C LEU A 650 34.05 6.76 24.48
N LEU A 651 33.65 5.48 24.41
CA LEU A 651 34.14 4.34 25.22
C LEU A 651 33.97 4.46 26.76
N HIS A 652 33.05 3.69 27.36
CA HIS A 652 33.34 2.49 28.18
C HIS A 652 32.09 1.85 28.84
N GLY A 653 32.03 0.51 28.85
CA GLY A 653 31.26 -0.34 29.79
C GLY A 653 30.16 -1.21 29.15
N SER A 654 30.51 -2.31 28.46
CA SER A 654 30.55 -3.71 28.98
C SER A 654 29.18 -4.38 29.22
N TRP A 655 28.85 -5.40 28.43
CA TRP A 655 28.70 -6.83 28.84
C TRP A 655 28.04 -7.63 27.69
N ASP A 656 28.85 -8.49 27.06
CA ASP A 656 28.65 -9.86 26.54
C ASP A 656 27.28 -10.27 25.93
N GLY A 657 27.17 -10.95 24.78
CA GLY A 657 28.13 -11.55 23.87
C GLY A 657 27.40 -12.28 22.72
N GLU A 658 28.00 -12.17 21.52
CA GLU A 658 27.99 -12.99 20.27
C GLU A 658 26.81 -13.96 19.96
N ALA A 659 26.02 -13.76 18.88
CA ALA A 659 26.31 -14.00 17.44
C ALA A 659 26.51 -15.51 17.12
N VAL A 660 25.80 -16.15 16.17
CA VAL A 660 25.98 -16.02 14.70
C VAL A 660 24.88 -16.84 13.95
N ASP A 661 24.38 -16.29 12.84
CA ASP A 661 23.51 -16.80 11.74
C ASP A 661 24.17 -18.03 10.99
N PRO A 662 23.58 -18.84 10.05
CA PRO A 662 22.46 -18.54 9.14
C PRO A 662 21.44 -19.66 8.77
N ARG A 663 20.33 -19.21 8.18
CA ARG A 663 19.28 -19.96 7.41
C ARG A 663 19.89 -20.86 6.30
N PRO A 664 19.23 -21.96 5.78
CA PRO A 664 17.91 -21.90 5.11
C PRO A 664 16.99 -23.17 5.10
N VAL A 665 15.70 -22.92 4.77
CA VAL A 665 14.68 -23.67 3.98
C VAL A 665 14.57 -25.20 4.12
N GLU A 666 13.39 -25.72 4.54
CA GLU A 666 12.62 -26.75 3.81
C GLU A 666 11.20 -26.96 4.38
N VAL A 667 10.34 -27.48 3.49
CA VAL A 667 8.88 -27.68 3.56
C VAL A 667 8.57 -29.07 4.12
N GLU A 668 7.56 -29.27 4.99
CA GLU A 668 6.68 -30.46 4.93
C GLU A 668 5.49 -30.44 5.90
N GLU A 669 4.33 -30.75 5.30
CA GLU A 669 3.18 -31.55 5.74
C GLU A 669 2.61 -31.46 7.17
N GLU A 670 1.42 -30.84 7.23
CA GLU A 670 0.47 -30.95 8.33
C GLU A 670 -0.48 -32.15 8.10
N LYS A 671 -0.38 -33.17 8.97
CA LYS A 671 -1.43 -34.16 9.20
C LYS A 671 -1.50 -34.46 10.70
N LEU A 672 -2.63 -34.17 11.32
CA LEU A 672 -3.14 -35.01 12.41
C LEU A 672 -4.66 -34.97 12.44
N ALA A 673 -5.26 -36.09 12.00
CA ALA A 673 -6.65 -36.43 12.24
C ALA A 673 -6.83 -36.91 13.70
N ILE A 674 -8.07 -36.93 14.21
CA ILE A 674 -8.69 -38.10 14.86
C ILE A 674 -10.19 -37.84 15.15
N ASN A 675 -11.00 -38.69 14.50
CA ASN A 675 -12.27 -39.33 14.85
C ASN A 675 -13.51 -38.57 15.33
N ALA A 676 -14.51 -38.58 14.43
CA ALA A 676 -15.92 -38.82 14.73
C ALA A 676 -16.22 -40.32 14.98
N PRO A 677 -17.46 -40.66 15.35
CA PRO A 677 -18.08 -41.81 14.67
C PRO A 677 -19.50 -41.56 14.14
N ALA A 678 -19.72 -42.18 12.97
CA ALA A 678 -20.93 -42.84 12.48
C ALA A 678 -22.13 -41.99 11.98
N ALA A 679 -22.17 -41.90 10.65
CA ALA A 679 -23.32 -41.72 9.77
C ALA A 679 -24.44 -42.76 10.04
N SER A 680 -25.72 -42.56 9.68
CA SER A 680 -26.17 -42.41 8.29
C SER A 680 -27.70 -42.52 8.19
N ARG A 681 -28.26 -41.94 7.12
CA ARG A 681 -29.36 -42.43 6.27
C ARG A 681 -30.85 -42.15 6.60
N PHE A 682 -31.45 -41.46 5.62
CA PHE A 682 -32.68 -41.80 4.86
C PHE A 682 -34.09 -41.49 5.40
N THR A 683 -34.73 -40.56 4.67
CA THR A 683 -36.10 -40.62 4.06
C THR A 683 -37.38 -40.61 4.89
N ALA A 684 -38.19 -39.59 4.56
CA ALA A 684 -39.60 -39.63 4.15
C ALA A 684 -40.74 -39.59 5.21
N ALA A 685 -41.43 -38.44 5.16
CA ALA A 685 -42.88 -38.27 4.92
C ALA A 685 -43.93 -38.67 5.99
N LYS A 686 -44.63 -37.63 6.48
CA LYS A 686 -46.10 -37.45 6.71
C LYS A 686 -46.28 -36.52 7.93
N GLY A 687 -47.11 -35.49 7.98
CA GLY A 687 -48.08 -34.90 7.06
C GLY A 687 -49.02 -33.99 7.88
N SER A 688 -49.43 -32.84 7.32
CA SER A 688 -50.58 -32.00 7.71
C SER A 688 -50.50 -31.34 9.12
N THR A 689 -50.91 -30.10 9.41
CA THR A 689 -51.97 -29.23 8.87
C THR A 689 -51.75 -27.78 9.38
N SER A 690 -52.35 -26.83 8.65
CA SER A 690 -52.87 -25.50 9.05
C SER A 690 -51.92 -24.35 9.43
N ALA A 691 -51.99 -23.30 8.60
CA ALA A 691 -51.48 -21.94 8.78
C ALA A 691 -52.40 -21.07 9.71
N PRO A 692 -52.32 -19.73 9.70
CA PRO A 692 -51.33 -18.87 10.38
C PRO A 692 -52.00 -17.82 11.31
N ALA A 693 -51.28 -17.20 12.25
CA ALA A 693 -51.68 -15.92 12.87
C ALA A 693 -50.53 -15.22 13.60
N ALA A 694 -50.64 -13.89 13.65
CA ALA A 694 -49.65 -12.86 13.99
C ALA A 694 -49.40 -12.69 15.52
N PRO A 695 -48.52 -11.76 15.94
CA PRO A 695 -47.82 -11.79 17.24
C PRO A 695 -48.61 -11.12 18.37
N VAL A 696 -48.33 -11.55 19.61
CA VAL A 696 -48.81 -10.88 20.83
C VAL A 696 -47.65 -10.67 21.79
N THR A 697 -47.65 -9.45 22.31
CA THR A 697 -46.85 -8.80 23.34
C THR A 697 -46.89 -9.52 24.69
N TRP A 698 -45.84 -9.38 25.50
CA TRP A 698 -45.87 -9.72 26.92
C TRP A 698 -45.63 -8.45 27.73
N ASP A 699 -46.72 -7.94 28.30
CA ASP A 699 -46.72 -7.14 29.51
C ASP A 699 -46.56 -8.07 30.72
N GLU A 700 -45.79 -7.57 31.70
CA GLU A 700 -45.82 -7.87 33.14
C GLU A 700 -45.60 -9.31 33.63
N PHE A 701 -44.40 -9.55 34.18
CA PHE A 701 -44.22 -9.96 35.58
C PHE A 701 -42.83 -9.61 36.10
#